data_AF-A0A812M9J3-F1
#
_entry.id   AF-A0A812M9J3-F1
#
_cell.length_a   1.000
_cell.length_b   1.000
_cell.length_c   1.000
_cell.angle_alpha   90.00
_cell.angle_beta   90.00
_cell.angle_gamma   90.00
#
_symmetry.space_group_name_H-M   'P 1'
#
loop_
_entity.id
_entity.type
_entity.pdbx_description
1 polymer ?
#
loop_
_entity_poly.entity_id
_entity_poly.type
_entity_poly.pdbx_seq_one_letter_code
_entity_poly.pdbx_strand_id
1 'polypeptide(L)'
;MALTPEVQKEVDQLLEQNMPMVSKWKAMEHLLLEHGLAWRAVIHPSMMLVHPLNRGGLGVNGHSAHAKGASLLQSGFDRKFLHSSTCFEVAAEETTRQKQFKFNEAMVGQTDGLLGAVSGSERFLSVSCGHVSQFTKAALCGCKTGQASLQDNTGCLNKESLGRDEEFKQMLDGWTWLVISSTVEKQWPDMPRLAEKALNASNTAFQSLLEIEIALHMEELSKGMKDPTVAKLAKEACPPGTGGISRYAGSIAKWLAEFSDKGEFLHFLSFISREFGEQCNVGEDFWSYVASTQYLPADKVLVRLAFLTTQFSSPAHKIQDGFARLLVKGDWDKLKKLKQEVAEMESLLFQAWQDTASRLPNPEAARSFGMLCMRMTLHLVGKQKMGRDSKTFKDLAAIFQEFQKQTDKVTSDSSAAAPTASSTPAGPGLVSLGQAYDPLWQAQQKLDLSIGNLYQMDGELYELTAMSQDFVTLKKRELFDDSTVQVETWTCHKKLRPSKTSAPYLLEAAVAKEHHPGAGSKQQATVATVYTQLLEATTKLEHKNLWKMIALNPLARTAYSLQKIPAHQLTFVPCTDSPQQISIKKPEAKHWGEVVFQGVTYFILAPKSFKAATTDKASSGCTAPFWYLKPDEDPLLDWKEKSVGGLQIRCLSNPRAIEKHALLTMPLLEEPEAEEAVAAGSSGPPPTKKARK
;
A
#
# COMPACT_ATOMS: atom_id res chain seq x y z
N MET A 1 2.39 -8.24 45.07
CA MET A 1 2.90 -9.60 45.31
C MET A 1 4.39 -9.60 45.02
N ALA A 2 5.19 -10.38 45.74
CA ALA A 2 6.64 -10.27 45.68
C ALA A 2 7.23 -11.21 44.62
N LEU A 3 8.10 -10.67 43.78
CA LEU A 3 8.89 -11.41 42.82
C LEU A 3 9.97 -12.22 43.59
N THR A 4 9.82 -13.54 43.68
CA THR A 4 10.79 -14.37 44.44
C THR A 4 12.04 -14.67 43.62
N PRO A 5 13.20 -14.94 44.25
CA PRO A 5 14.43 -15.31 43.54
C PRO A 5 14.28 -16.56 42.66
N GLU A 6 13.45 -17.51 43.07
CA GLU A 6 13.17 -18.73 42.30
C GLU A 6 12.47 -18.39 40.98
N VAL A 7 11.44 -17.54 41.03
CA VAL A 7 10.72 -17.09 39.83
C VAL A 7 11.63 -16.26 38.93
N GLN A 8 12.51 -15.42 39.49
CA GLN A 8 13.48 -14.67 38.70
C GLN A 8 14.36 -15.60 37.88
N LYS A 9 14.90 -16.64 38.54
CA LYS A 9 15.75 -17.64 37.88
C LYS A 9 15.02 -18.39 36.78
N GLU A 10 13.76 -18.76 36.97
CA GLU A 10 12.96 -19.45 35.95
C GLU A 10 12.67 -18.56 34.73
N VAL A 11 12.34 -17.29 34.97
CA VAL A 11 12.16 -16.31 33.89
C VAL A 11 13.46 -16.08 33.11
N ASP A 12 14.59 -15.91 33.81
CA ASP A 12 15.90 -15.71 33.18
C ASP A 12 16.30 -16.94 32.33
N GLN A 13 16.07 -18.15 32.84
CA GLN A 13 16.28 -19.38 32.08
C GLN A 13 15.41 -19.43 30.81
N LEU A 14 14.14 -19.05 30.89
CA LEU A 14 13.27 -18.99 29.70
C LEU A 14 13.73 -17.93 28.69
N LEU A 15 14.24 -16.79 29.17
CA LEU A 15 14.78 -15.74 28.31
C LEU A 15 16.03 -16.21 27.55
N GLU A 16 16.92 -16.95 28.21
CA GLU A 16 18.16 -17.48 27.63
C GLU A 16 17.94 -18.71 26.71
N GLN A 17 16.85 -19.46 26.92
CA GLN A 17 16.57 -20.66 26.12
C GLN A 17 16.42 -20.35 24.63
N ASN A 18 17.08 -21.17 23.79
CA ASN A 18 16.96 -21.09 22.34
C ASN A 18 15.68 -21.82 21.87
N MET A 19 14.57 -21.10 21.87
CA MET A 19 13.27 -21.60 21.44
C MET A 19 12.51 -20.57 20.60
N PRO A 20 11.57 -20.99 19.72
CA PRO A 20 10.79 -20.06 18.92
C PRO A 20 10.03 -19.04 19.77
N MET A 21 10.04 -17.77 19.35
CA MET A 21 9.55 -16.63 20.12
C MET A 21 8.11 -16.78 20.63
N VAL A 22 7.18 -17.29 19.80
CA VAL A 22 5.78 -17.53 20.21
C VAL A 22 5.69 -18.60 21.30
N SER A 23 6.52 -19.65 21.21
CA SER A 23 6.55 -20.70 22.23
C SER A 23 7.15 -20.18 23.54
N LYS A 24 8.20 -19.33 23.44
CA LYS A 24 8.80 -18.65 24.59
C LYS A 24 7.77 -17.79 25.31
N TRP A 25 6.99 -17.01 24.56
CA TRP A 25 5.95 -16.16 25.13
C TRP A 25 4.85 -16.96 25.82
N LYS A 26 4.38 -18.07 25.23
CA LYS A 26 3.36 -18.92 25.87
C LYS A 26 3.87 -19.54 27.19
N ALA A 27 5.13 -19.97 27.23
CA ALA A 27 5.74 -20.46 28.46
C ALA A 27 5.84 -19.34 29.52
N MET A 28 6.23 -18.13 29.10
CA MET A 28 6.30 -16.95 29.96
C MET A 28 4.91 -16.57 30.53
N GLU A 29 3.88 -16.53 29.70
CA GLU A 29 2.50 -16.26 30.12
C GLU A 29 2.04 -17.25 31.20
N HIS A 30 2.30 -18.55 30.98
CA HIS A 30 1.94 -19.59 31.94
C HIS A 30 2.65 -19.39 33.28
N LEU A 31 3.97 -19.19 33.25
CA LEU A 31 4.79 -18.99 34.43
C LEU A 31 4.35 -17.76 35.25
N LEU A 32 4.08 -16.65 34.57
CA LEU A 32 3.65 -15.41 35.21
C LEU A 32 2.23 -15.54 35.81
N LEU A 33 1.32 -16.26 35.16
CA LEU A 33 -0.02 -16.54 35.68
C LEU A 33 0.05 -17.43 36.93
N GLU A 34 0.86 -18.49 36.90
CA GLU A 34 1.02 -19.43 38.02
C GLU A 34 1.54 -18.74 39.28
N HIS A 35 2.44 -17.77 39.12
CA HIS A 35 3.03 -17.01 40.22
C HIS A 35 2.29 -15.72 40.58
N GLY A 36 1.12 -15.47 40.00
CA GLY A 36 0.32 -14.26 40.29
C GLY A 36 0.97 -12.95 39.84
N LEU A 37 1.93 -13.02 38.91
CA LEU A 37 2.59 -11.87 38.28
C LEU A 37 1.87 -11.41 37.00
N ALA A 38 0.94 -12.23 36.52
CA ALA A 38 -0.06 -11.86 35.53
C ALA A 38 -1.45 -12.37 35.96
N TRP A 39 -2.50 -11.76 35.44
CA TRP A 39 -3.89 -12.21 35.66
C TRP A 39 -4.78 -11.85 34.48
N ARG A 40 -5.99 -12.41 34.43
CA ARG A 40 -6.99 -12.02 33.44
C ARG A 40 -8.03 -11.10 34.06
N ALA A 41 -8.31 -9.97 33.42
CA ALA A 41 -9.32 -9.01 33.89
C ALA A 41 -10.07 -8.39 32.72
N VAL A 42 -11.35 -8.05 32.94
CA VAL A 42 -12.12 -7.24 32.00
C VAL A 42 -11.69 -5.79 32.17
N ILE A 43 -11.08 -5.21 31.13
CA ILE A 43 -10.55 -3.85 31.17
C ILE A 43 -11.39 -2.95 30.27
N HIS A 44 -11.90 -1.87 30.86
CA HIS A 44 -12.64 -0.83 30.15
C HIS A 44 -11.69 -0.01 29.25
N PRO A 45 -12.07 0.35 28.01
CA PRO A 45 -11.16 1.03 27.08
C PRO A 45 -10.62 2.37 27.58
N SER A 46 -11.37 3.08 28.44
CA SER A 46 -10.91 4.33 29.04
C SER A 46 -9.69 4.16 29.96
N MET A 47 -9.42 2.95 30.45
CA MET A 47 -8.29 2.65 31.35
C MET A 47 -7.01 2.28 30.59
N MET A 48 -7.07 2.22 29.26
CA MET A 48 -6.01 1.68 28.42
C MET A 48 -5.23 2.79 27.69
N LEU A 49 -3.92 2.68 27.79
CA LEU A 49 -2.92 3.39 26.98
C LEU A 49 -2.21 2.40 26.05
N VAL A 50 -1.30 2.90 25.23
CA VAL A 50 -0.40 2.09 24.42
C VAL A 50 0.98 2.06 25.06
N HIS A 51 1.57 0.87 25.16
CA HIS A 51 2.90 0.73 25.73
C HIS A 51 3.95 1.43 24.84
N PRO A 52 4.92 2.18 25.40
CA PRO A 52 5.94 2.88 24.61
C PRO A 52 6.81 1.96 23.74
N LEU A 53 6.91 0.67 24.08
CA LEU A 53 7.65 -0.33 23.31
C LEU A 53 6.77 -1.07 22.28
N ASN A 54 5.48 -0.73 22.17
CA ASN A 54 4.59 -1.37 21.21
C ASN A 54 5.01 -1.02 19.77
N ARG A 55 5.01 -2.02 18.86
CA ARG A 55 5.38 -1.88 17.44
C ARG A 55 6.74 -1.21 17.24
N GLY A 56 7.75 -1.67 18.00
CA GLY A 56 9.10 -1.12 17.93
C GLY A 56 9.23 0.34 18.37
N GLY A 57 8.30 0.86 19.18
CA GLY A 57 8.31 2.25 19.63
C GLY A 57 7.34 3.18 18.90
N LEU A 58 6.66 2.68 17.86
CA LEU A 58 5.74 3.49 17.06
C LEU A 58 4.42 3.80 17.75
N GLY A 59 3.96 2.94 18.65
CA GLY A 59 2.61 3.02 19.19
C GLY A 59 1.55 2.68 18.13
N VAL A 60 0.39 3.35 18.17
CA VAL A 60 -0.70 3.16 17.21
C VAL A 60 -0.91 4.39 16.33
N ASN A 61 -1.46 4.18 15.14
CA ASN A 61 -1.85 5.25 14.24
C ASN A 61 -3.38 5.44 14.27
N GLY A 62 -3.85 6.68 14.47
CA GLY A 62 -5.27 7.00 14.59
C GLY A 62 -6.08 6.61 13.35
N HIS A 63 -5.59 6.94 12.14
CA HIS A 63 -6.27 6.53 10.90
C HIS A 63 -6.42 5.00 10.79
N SER A 64 -5.36 4.27 11.13
CA SER A 64 -5.34 2.80 11.09
C SER A 64 -6.27 2.19 12.13
N ALA A 65 -6.38 2.79 13.31
CA ALA A 65 -7.33 2.38 14.33
C ALA A 65 -8.79 2.51 13.83
N HIS A 66 -9.13 3.63 13.19
CA HIS A 66 -10.47 3.85 12.67
C HIS A 66 -10.77 2.98 11.43
N ALA A 67 -9.80 2.81 10.52
CA ALA A 67 -9.96 1.90 9.39
C ALA A 67 -10.20 0.46 9.84
N LYS A 68 -9.46 0.02 10.88
CA LYS A 68 -9.67 -1.29 11.51
C LYS A 68 -11.06 -1.39 12.13
N GLY A 69 -11.50 -0.36 12.85
CA GLY A 69 -12.84 -0.25 13.41
C GLY A 69 -13.94 -0.37 12.34
N ALA A 70 -13.80 0.35 11.24
CA ALA A 70 -14.73 0.32 10.11
C ALA A 70 -14.83 -1.07 9.48
N SER A 71 -13.67 -1.70 9.25
CA SER A 71 -13.61 -3.06 8.70
C SER A 71 -14.26 -4.10 9.62
N LEU A 72 -14.04 -3.99 10.93
CA LEU A 72 -14.65 -4.87 11.93
C LEU A 72 -16.17 -4.72 11.97
N LEU A 73 -16.68 -3.48 11.99
CA LEU A 73 -18.12 -3.22 11.99
C LEU A 73 -18.80 -3.61 10.68
N GLN A 74 -18.12 -3.47 9.54
CA GLN A 74 -18.64 -3.90 8.24
C GLN A 74 -18.74 -5.42 8.12
N SER A 75 -17.78 -6.15 8.67
CA SER A 75 -17.69 -7.62 8.56
C SER A 75 -18.48 -8.35 9.64
N GLY A 76 -18.96 -7.65 10.66
CA GLY A 76 -19.44 -8.21 11.92
C GLY A 76 -18.30 -8.46 12.90
N PHE A 77 -18.50 -8.08 14.15
CA PHE A 77 -17.48 -8.20 15.18
C PHE A 77 -17.50 -9.60 15.83
N ASP A 78 -16.34 -10.28 15.88
CA ASP A 78 -16.17 -11.53 16.63
C ASP A 78 -15.07 -11.39 17.68
N ARG A 79 -15.46 -11.52 18.97
CA ARG A 79 -14.56 -11.46 20.13
C ARG A 79 -13.45 -12.48 20.12
N LYS A 80 -13.61 -13.60 19.41
CA LYS A 80 -12.58 -14.65 19.33
C LYS A 80 -11.30 -14.13 18.70
N PHE A 81 -11.35 -13.05 17.91
CA PHE A 81 -10.17 -12.39 17.36
C PHE A 81 -9.36 -11.59 18.38
N LEU A 82 -9.85 -11.44 19.62
CA LEU A 82 -9.18 -10.71 20.71
C LEU A 82 -8.51 -11.63 21.75
N HIS A 83 -8.43 -12.93 21.50
CA HIS A 83 -7.84 -13.90 22.44
C HIS A 83 -6.37 -13.60 22.79
N SER A 84 -5.66 -12.80 21.98
CA SER A 84 -4.26 -12.40 22.19
C SER A 84 -4.11 -11.08 22.94
N SER A 85 -5.19 -10.49 23.48
CA SER A 85 -5.19 -9.19 24.19
C SER A 85 -4.31 -9.22 25.44
N THR A 86 -3.20 -8.48 25.40
CA THR A 86 -2.20 -8.41 26.47
C THR A 86 -1.79 -6.97 26.74
N CYS A 87 -1.69 -6.61 28.02
CA CYS A 87 -1.26 -5.30 28.49
C CYS A 87 -0.39 -5.41 29.75
N PHE A 88 0.39 -4.37 30.01
CA PHE A 88 1.16 -4.19 31.24
C PHE A 88 0.48 -3.16 32.14
N GLU A 89 0.62 -3.28 33.45
CA GLU A 89 0.28 -2.17 34.35
C GLU A 89 1.20 -0.97 34.08
N VAL A 90 0.65 0.23 34.23
CA VAL A 90 1.44 1.46 34.33
C VAL A 90 2.46 1.33 35.47
N ALA A 91 3.67 1.81 35.25
CA ALA A 91 4.74 1.74 36.24
C ALA A 91 4.34 2.46 37.54
N ALA A 92 4.64 1.83 38.69
CA ALA A 92 4.49 2.46 40.00
C ALA A 92 5.53 3.56 40.25
N GLU A 93 6.68 3.49 39.56
CA GLU A 93 7.73 4.50 39.62
C GLU A 93 7.33 5.75 38.82
N GLU A 94 7.31 6.91 39.48
CA GLU A 94 6.79 8.16 38.93
C GLU A 94 7.52 8.62 37.65
N THR A 95 8.85 8.47 37.60
CA THR A 95 9.67 8.85 36.43
C THR A 95 9.30 8.03 35.20
N THR A 96 9.16 6.72 35.35
CA THR A 96 8.78 5.78 34.29
C THR A 96 7.32 5.98 33.89
N ARG A 97 6.44 6.18 34.88
CA ARG A 97 5.03 6.53 34.66
C ARG A 97 4.89 7.79 33.80
N GLN A 98 5.60 8.88 34.14
CA GLN A 98 5.55 10.11 33.37
C GLN A 98 6.00 9.92 31.92
N LYS A 99 7.00 9.07 31.66
CA LYS A 99 7.41 8.74 30.28
C LYS A 99 6.30 8.00 29.53
N GLN A 100 5.65 7.03 30.18
CA GLN A 100 4.54 6.26 29.58
C GLN A 100 3.35 7.17 29.24
N PHE A 101 2.99 8.11 30.12
CA PHE A 101 1.93 9.10 29.87
C PHE A 101 2.31 10.08 28.76
N LYS A 102 3.50 10.71 28.84
CA LYS A 102 3.99 11.66 27.82
C LYS A 102 4.05 11.03 26.42
N PHE A 103 4.43 9.76 26.31
CA PHE A 103 4.41 9.05 25.04
C PHE A 103 3.00 9.01 24.43
N ASN A 104 1.99 8.70 25.25
CA ASN A 104 0.60 8.64 24.79
C ASN A 104 0.02 10.02 24.53
N GLU A 105 0.34 11.03 25.34
CA GLU A 105 -0.05 12.42 25.11
C GLU A 105 0.51 12.92 23.77
N ALA A 106 1.79 12.69 23.50
CA ALA A 106 2.41 13.02 22.22
C ALA A 106 1.77 12.25 21.06
N MET A 107 1.46 10.97 21.25
CA MET A 107 0.79 10.15 20.23
C MET A 107 -0.62 10.67 19.93
N VAL A 108 -1.42 11.01 20.94
CA VAL A 108 -2.78 11.56 20.76
C VAL A 108 -2.70 12.94 20.09
N GLY A 109 -1.78 13.80 20.54
CA GLY A 109 -1.58 15.15 20.00
C GLY A 109 -1.22 15.18 18.52
N GLN A 110 -0.62 14.12 17.98
CA GLN A 110 -0.26 13.98 16.56
C GLN A 110 -1.43 13.53 15.64
N THR A 111 -2.62 13.27 16.19
CA THR A 111 -3.70 12.65 15.40
C THR A 111 -4.89 13.56 15.11
N ASP A 112 -4.76 14.88 15.29
CA ASP A 112 -5.80 15.90 15.05
C ASP A 112 -7.21 15.50 15.59
N GLY A 113 -7.24 14.87 16.76
CA GLY A 113 -8.48 14.46 17.44
C GLY A 113 -9.08 13.13 16.97
N LEU A 114 -8.33 12.28 16.26
CA LEU A 114 -8.75 10.91 15.94
C LEU A 114 -8.65 9.98 17.18
N LEU A 115 -7.64 10.16 18.04
CA LEU A 115 -7.50 9.34 19.25
C LEU A 115 -8.14 9.99 20.48
N GLY A 116 -8.60 9.15 21.42
CA GLY A 116 -9.18 9.60 22.69
C GLY A 116 -8.14 10.23 23.61
N ALA A 117 -8.51 11.29 24.32
CA ALA A 117 -7.63 12.02 25.22
C ALA A 117 -7.06 11.13 26.34
N VAL A 118 -5.85 11.48 26.80
CA VAL A 118 -5.24 10.91 28.00
C VAL A 118 -5.86 11.60 29.22
N SER A 119 -6.45 10.82 30.11
CA SER A 119 -7.26 11.32 31.23
C SER A 119 -6.53 11.31 32.58
N GLY A 120 -5.41 10.61 32.69
CA GLY A 120 -4.70 10.37 33.96
C GLY A 120 -5.26 9.19 34.76
N SER A 121 -6.46 8.70 34.41
CA SER A 121 -7.13 7.57 35.06
C SER A 121 -6.71 6.20 34.51
N GLU A 122 -5.90 6.20 33.46
CA GLU A 122 -5.41 4.99 32.83
C GLU A 122 -4.47 4.20 33.75
N ARG A 123 -4.62 2.87 33.70
CA ARG A 123 -3.88 1.94 34.56
C ARG A 123 -3.08 0.89 33.78
N PHE A 124 -3.34 0.75 32.48
CA PHE A 124 -2.78 -0.31 31.67
C PHE A 124 -2.23 0.19 30.33
N LEU A 125 -1.27 -0.53 29.78
CA LEU A 125 -0.51 -0.23 28.57
C LEU A 125 -0.56 -1.43 27.63
N SER A 126 -1.30 -1.31 26.53
CA SER A 126 -1.47 -2.38 25.54
C SER A 126 -0.18 -2.65 24.75
N VAL A 127 0.14 -3.94 24.57
CA VAL A 127 1.21 -4.45 23.69
C VAL A 127 0.67 -5.31 22.55
N SER A 128 -0.61 -5.67 22.60
CA SER A 128 -1.37 -6.29 21.49
C SER A 128 -2.78 -5.70 21.46
N CYS A 129 -3.49 -5.90 20.35
CA CYS A 129 -4.86 -5.36 20.16
C CYS A 129 -4.97 -3.83 20.35
N GLY A 130 -3.85 -3.09 20.29
CA GLY A 130 -3.79 -1.66 20.58
C GLY A 130 -4.68 -0.81 19.68
N HIS A 131 -4.75 -1.09 18.37
CA HIS A 131 -5.64 -0.34 17.46
C HIS A 131 -7.12 -0.52 17.81
N VAL A 132 -7.53 -1.73 18.19
CA VAL A 132 -8.93 -2.00 18.59
C VAL A 132 -9.23 -1.26 19.89
N SER A 133 -8.33 -1.33 20.87
CA SER A 133 -8.45 -0.57 22.12
C SER A 133 -8.54 0.93 21.91
N GLN A 134 -7.65 1.50 21.12
CA GLN A 134 -7.63 2.93 20.88
C GLN A 134 -8.82 3.38 20.02
N PHE A 135 -9.33 2.55 19.11
CA PHE A 135 -10.59 2.81 18.41
C PHE A 135 -11.80 2.77 19.36
N THR A 136 -11.91 1.78 20.25
CA THR A 136 -12.99 1.72 21.23
C THR A 136 -12.95 2.90 22.21
N LYS A 137 -11.75 3.33 22.63
CA LYS A 137 -11.57 4.54 23.43
C LYS A 137 -11.98 5.80 22.65
N ALA A 138 -11.59 5.91 21.38
CA ALA A 138 -11.98 7.02 20.51
C ALA A 138 -13.51 7.08 20.30
N ALA A 139 -14.18 5.93 20.18
CA ALA A 139 -15.62 5.83 20.08
C ALA A 139 -16.32 6.30 21.37
N LEU A 140 -15.80 5.94 22.55
CA LEU A 140 -16.30 6.43 23.84
C LEU A 140 -16.13 7.95 24.00
N CYS A 141 -15.04 8.51 23.48
CA CYS A 141 -14.74 9.94 23.54
C CYS A 141 -15.43 10.78 22.46
N GLY A 142 -16.10 10.16 21.47
CA GLY A 142 -16.70 10.87 20.35
C GLY A 142 -15.67 11.57 19.45
N CYS A 143 -14.50 10.94 19.25
CA CYS A 143 -13.41 11.49 18.46
C CYS A 143 -13.77 11.71 16.99
N LYS A 144 -13.04 12.61 16.30
CA LYS A 144 -13.19 12.79 14.86
C LYS A 144 -12.90 11.48 14.12
N THR A 145 -13.47 11.30 12.93
CA THR A 145 -13.09 10.16 12.08
C THR A 145 -13.03 10.54 10.61
N GLY A 146 -12.04 10.00 9.89
CA GLY A 146 -11.97 10.10 8.44
C GLY A 146 -12.75 9.01 7.70
N GLN A 147 -13.37 8.06 8.41
CA GLN A 147 -14.09 6.94 7.83
C GLN A 147 -15.56 7.32 7.61
N ALA A 148 -15.95 7.58 6.36
CA ALA A 148 -17.29 8.04 6.01
C ALA A 148 -18.43 7.13 6.53
N SER A 149 -18.18 5.82 6.63
CA SER A 149 -19.15 4.85 7.16
C SER A 149 -19.36 4.93 8.68
N LEU A 150 -18.46 5.59 9.41
CA LEU A 150 -18.49 5.73 10.87
C LEU A 150 -18.80 7.16 11.34
N GLN A 151 -18.90 8.12 10.41
CA GLN A 151 -19.14 9.52 10.71
C GLN A 151 -20.59 9.76 11.10
N ASP A 152 -20.78 10.52 12.18
CA ASP A 152 -22.03 11.20 12.46
C ASP A 152 -22.14 12.52 11.67
N ASN A 153 -23.23 13.25 11.89
CA ASN A 153 -23.50 14.52 11.21
C ASN A 153 -22.45 15.62 11.49
N THR A 154 -21.56 15.41 12.46
CA THR A 154 -20.47 16.32 12.85
C THR A 154 -19.09 15.85 12.39
N GLY A 155 -19.01 14.68 11.74
CA GLY A 155 -17.73 14.06 11.32
C GLY A 155 -17.02 13.31 12.45
N CYS A 156 -17.73 12.99 13.53
CA CYS A 156 -17.22 12.30 14.71
C CYS A 156 -17.77 10.87 14.81
N LEU A 157 -17.14 10.05 15.65
CA LEU A 157 -17.65 8.74 16.03
C LEU A 157 -18.85 8.92 16.97
N ASN A 158 -19.95 8.25 16.68
CA ASN A 158 -21.12 8.23 17.56
C ASN A 158 -21.31 6.83 18.17
N LYS A 159 -21.15 6.71 19.49
CA LYS A 159 -21.20 5.42 20.20
C LYS A 159 -22.52 4.66 19.98
N GLU A 160 -23.67 5.36 19.91
CA GLU A 160 -24.98 4.73 19.72
C GLU A 160 -25.09 4.09 18.33
N SER A 161 -24.57 4.76 17.30
CA SER A 161 -24.56 4.27 15.93
C SER A 161 -23.62 3.08 15.73
N LEU A 162 -22.50 3.05 16.45
CA LEU A 162 -21.51 1.97 16.40
C LEU A 162 -21.99 0.74 17.18
N GLY A 163 -22.80 0.93 18.23
CA GLY A 163 -23.40 -0.13 19.04
C GLY A 163 -24.57 -0.88 18.39
N ARG A 164 -24.75 -0.79 17.07
CA ARG A 164 -25.74 -1.59 16.32
C ARG A 164 -25.34 -3.07 16.23
N ASP A 165 -24.04 -3.35 16.30
CA ASP A 165 -23.51 -4.69 16.50
C ASP A 165 -23.45 -4.95 18.02
N GLU A 166 -24.21 -5.94 18.50
CA GLU A 166 -24.32 -6.24 19.94
C GLU A 166 -22.99 -6.70 20.57
N GLU A 167 -22.13 -7.37 19.79
CA GLU A 167 -20.81 -7.80 20.26
C GLU A 167 -19.89 -6.57 20.43
N PHE A 168 -19.91 -5.63 19.49
CA PHE A 168 -19.18 -4.37 19.57
C PHE A 168 -19.73 -3.43 20.65
N LYS A 169 -21.04 -3.39 20.86
CA LYS A 169 -21.65 -2.57 21.91
C LYS A 169 -21.12 -2.95 23.28
N GLN A 170 -21.12 -4.24 23.59
CA GLN A 170 -20.56 -4.77 24.83
C GLN A 170 -19.03 -4.59 24.92
N MET A 171 -18.30 -4.50 23.80
CA MET A 171 -16.86 -4.17 23.80
C MET A 171 -16.56 -2.77 24.35
N LEU A 172 -17.53 -1.84 24.26
CA LEU A 172 -17.41 -0.51 24.85
C LEU A 172 -17.37 -0.57 26.38
N ASP A 173 -17.96 -1.59 26.99
CA ASP A 173 -17.90 -1.85 28.44
C ASP A 173 -16.58 -2.55 28.85
N GLY A 174 -15.80 -3.01 27.87
CA GLY A 174 -14.52 -3.68 28.07
C GLY A 174 -14.53 -5.16 27.69
N TRP A 175 -13.35 -5.76 27.67
CA TRP A 175 -13.17 -7.19 27.39
C TRP A 175 -11.99 -7.76 28.17
N THR A 176 -11.81 -9.07 28.13
CA THR A 176 -10.76 -9.76 28.88
C THR A 176 -9.36 -9.50 28.29
N TRP A 177 -8.45 -9.03 29.13
CA TRP A 177 -7.03 -8.87 28.86
C TRP A 177 -6.21 -9.77 29.77
N LEU A 178 -5.08 -10.28 29.27
CA LEU A 178 -3.96 -10.69 30.10
C LEU A 178 -3.22 -9.44 30.58
N VAL A 179 -3.26 -9.20 31.88
CA VAL A 179 -2.58 -8.07 32.53
C VAL A 179 -1.31 -8.57 33.19
N ILE A 180 -0.18 -7.94 32.88
CA ILE A 180 1.12 -8.24 33.47
C ILE A 180 1.48 -7.14 34.47
N SER A 181 1.91 -7.55 35.66
CA SER A 181 2.23 -6.59 36.71
C SER A 181 3.42 -5.69 36.32
N SER A 182 3.36 -4.43 36.76
CA SER A 182 4.47 -3.47 36.59
C SER A 182 5.78 -3.94 37.23
N THR A 183 5.71 -4.85 38.21
CA THR A 183 6.89 -5.46 38.83
C THR A 183 7.69 -6.31 37.82
N VAL A 184 7.02 -6.92 36.85
CA VAL A 184 7.67 -7.74 35.81
C VAL A 184 8.46 -6.85 34.86
N GLU A 185 7.87 -5.78 34.34
CA GLU A 185 8.59 -4.82 33.47
C GLU A 185 9.74 -4.15 34.21
N LYS A 186 9.55 -3.84 35.50
CA LYS A 186 10.62 -3.27 36.32
C LYS A 186 11.85 -4.19 36.41
N GLN A 187 11.64 -5.50 36.56
CA GLN A 187 12.73 -6.47 36.61
C GLN A 187 13.29 -6.77 35.22
N TRP A 188 12.42 -6.91 34.22
CA TRP A 188 12.77 -7.23 32.84
C TRP A 188 12.22 -6.16 31.89
N PRO A 189 12.95 -5.04 31.68
CA PRO A 189 12.48 -3.91 30.87
C PRO A 189 12.14 -4.26 29.41
N ASP A 190 12.72 -5.34 28.88
CA ASP A 190 12.47 -5.81 27.51
C ASP A 190 11.31 -6.82 27.40
N MET A 191 10.68 -7.22 28.51
CA MET A 191 9.54 -8.13 28.51
C MET A 191 8.38 -7.63 27.62
N PRO A 192 8.01 -6.33 27.62
CA PRO A 192 6.97 -5.83 26.71
C PRO A 192 7.33 -6.00 25.22
N ARG A 193 8.61 -5.92 24.85
CA ARG A 193 9.06 -6.17 23.46
C ARG A 193 8.92 -7.63 23.08
N LEU A 194 9.26 -8.55 23.99
CA LEU A 194 9.06 -9.98 23.76
C LEU A 194 7.57 -10.31 23.53
N ALA A 195 6.71 -9.75 24.39
CA ALA A 195 5.27 -9.90 24.32
C ALA A 195 4.71 -9.41 22.99
N GLU A 196 5.02 -8.15 22.65
CA GLU A 196 4.57 -7.49 21.42
C GLU A 196 4.96 -8.30 20.19
N LYS A 197 6.24 -8.68 20.06
CA LYS A 197 6.71 -9.43 18.90
C LYS A 197 6.05 -10.80 18.79
N ALA A 198 5.89 -11.53 19.90
CA ALA A 198 5.26 -12.84 19.90
C ALA A 198 3.78 -12.78 19.49
N LEU A 199 3.05 -11.81 20.04
CA LEU A 199 1.61 -11.65 19.79
C LEU A 199 1.33 -11.08 18.39
N ASN A 200 2.22 -10.22 17.89
CA ASN A 200 2.14 -9.75 16.51
C ASN A 200 2.59 -10.83 15.52
N ALA A 201 3.56 -11.68 15.85
CA ALA A 201 3.93 -12.83 15.03
C ALA A 201 2.78 -13.83 14.84
N SER A 202 1.98 -14.11 15.89
CA SER A 202 0.78 -14.94 15.75
C SER A 202 -0.32 -14.28 14.90
N ASN A 203 -0.39 -12.95 14.91
CA ASN A 203 -1.28 -12.18 14.02
C ASN A 203 -0.73 -12.03 12.59
N THR A 204 0.57 -12.27 12.37
CA THR A 204 1.24 -12.13 11.05
C THR A 204 0.80 -13.20 10.05
N ALA A 205 0.18 -14.29 10.53
CA ALA A 205 -0.55 -15.20 9.65
C ALA A 205 -1.72 -14.51 8.90
N PHE A 206 -2.16 -13.33 9.37
CA PHE A 206 -3.29 -12.57 8.82
C PHE A 206 -3.02 -11.06 8.58
N GLN A 207 -1.92 -10.48 9.08
CA GLN A 207 -1.54 -9.08 8.84
C GLN A 207 -0.10 -8.92 8.33
N SER A 208 0.07 -8.12 7.27
CA SER A 208 1.38 -7.73 6.74
C SER A 208 2.09 -6.76 7.69
N LEU A 209 3.34 -7.07 8.06
CA LEU A 209 4.23 -6.13 8.76
C LEU A 209 4.46 -4.86 7.93
N LEU A 210 4.77 -3.73 8.59
CA LEU A 210 5.20 -2.52 7.89
C LEU A 210 6.70 -2.46 7.75
N GLU A 211 7.15 -1.94 6.61
CA GLU A 211 8.58 -1.76 6.32
C GLU A 211 9.26 -0.79 7.28
N ILE A 212 8.54 0.25 7.73
CA ILE A 212 9.08 1.24 8.67
C ILE A 212 9.28 0.66 10.07
N GLU A 213 8.45 -0.31 10.48
CA GLU A 213 8.62 -1.05 11.74
C GLU A 213 9.88 -1.91 11.69
N ILE A 214 10.08 -2.59 10.56
CA ILE A 214 11.26 -3.40 10.33
C ILE A 214 12.51 -2.53 10.31
N ALA A 215 12.46 -1.35 9.68
CA ALA A 215 13.58 -0.41 9.67
C ALA A 215 13.94 0.08 11.08
N LEU A 216 12.96 0.46 11.90
CA LEU A 216 13.18 0.85 13.31
C LEU A 216 13.71 -0.30 14.14
N HIS A 217 13.22 -1.52 13.88
CA HIS A 217 13.75 -2.71 14.53
C HIS A 217 15.23 -2.96 14.16
N MET A 218 15.60 -2.81 12.88
CA MET A 218 16.98 -2.92 12.42
C MET A 218 17.88 -1.88 13.09
N GLU A 219 17.42 -0.63 13.19
CA GLU A 219 18.17 0.44 13.85
C GLU A 219 18.49 0.08 15.30
N GLU A 220 17.49 -0.42 16.04
CA GLU A 220 17.69 -0.85 17.41
C GLU A 220 18.63 -2.05 17.53
N LEU A 221 18.45 -3.07 16.68
CA LEU A 221 19.34 -4.23 16.64
C LEU A 221 20.79 -3.82 16.39
N SER A 222 21.00 -2.80 15.56
CA SER A 222 22.34 -2.29 15.25
C SER A 222 23.06 -1.73 16.48
N LYS A 223 22.33 -1.15 17.45
CA LYS A 223 22.89 -0.60 18.69
C LYS A 223 23.40 -1.70 19.64
N GLY A 224 22.77 -2.88 19.60
CA GLY A 224 23.12 -4.04 20.44
C GLY A 224 24.12 -5.03 19.83
N MET A 225 24.38 -4.94 18.51
CA MET A 225 25.27 -5.85 17.80
C MET A 225 26.73 -5.38 17.82
N LYS A 226 27.66 -6.30 18.07
CA LYS A 226 29.11 -6.04 17.97
C LYS A 226 29.61 -5.79 16.54
N ASP A 227 28.90 -6.27 15.53
CA ASP A 227 29.24 -6.11 14.10
C ASP A 227 27.97 -6.18 13.22
N PRO A 228 27.21 -5.07 13.14
CA PRO A 228 25.94 -5.02 12.43
C PRO A 228 26.16 -4.86 10.92
N THR A 229 26.48 -5.96 10.23
CA THR A 229 26.46 -5.96 8.75
C THR A 229 25.02 -5.89 8.23
N VAL A 230 24.83 -5.31 7.03
CA VAL A 230 23.52 -5.23 6.34
C VAL A 230 22.84 -6.60 6.26
N ALA A 231 23.59 -7.67 5.97
CA ALA A 231 23.05 -9.02 5.86
C ALA A 231 22.59 -9.60 7.22
N LYS A 232 23.38 -9.38 8.29
CA LYS A 232 23.01 -9.82 9.65
C LYS A 232 21.77 -9.08 10.15
N LEU A 233 21.75 -7.74 10.02
CA LEU A 233 20.61 -6.90 10.37
C LEU A 233 19.34 -7.33 9.65
N ALA A 234 19.40 -7.53 8.34
CA ALA A 234 18.24 -7.94 7.56
C ALA A 234 17.72 -9.33 7.95
N LYS A 235 18.63 -10.29 8.21
CA LYS A 235 18.25 -11.65 8.62
C LYS A 235 17.65 -11.70 10.02
N GLU A 236 18.18 -10.90 10.94
CA GLU A 236 17.75 -10.90 12.34
C GLU A 236 16.44 -10.11 12.54
N ALA A 237 16.27 -8.99 11.82
CA ALA A 237 15.01 -8.24 11.83
C ALA A 237 13.87 -8.97 11.10
N CYS A 238 14.19 -9.82 10.12
CA CYS A 238 13.23 -10.57 9.31
C CYS A 238 13.51 -12.09 9.34
N PRO A 239 13.21 -12.79 10.45
CA PRO A 239 13.36 -14.24 10.53
C PRO A 239 12.42 -14.98 9.56
N PRO A 240 12.70 -16.25 9.21
CA PRO A 240 11.89 -17.04 8.28
C PRO A 240 10.39 -17.00 8.65
N GLY A 241 9.54 -16.53 7.72
CA GLY A 241 8.10 -16.39 7.93
C GLY A 241 7.56 -14.96 7.99
N THR A 242 8.41 -13.93 7.98
CA THR A 242 8.04 -12.49 7.99
C THR A 242 7.42 -11.95 6.68
N GLY A 243 6.84 -12.82 5.84
CA GLY A 243 6.16 -12.44 4.61
C GLY A 243 7.10 -11.88 3.52
N GLY A 244 6.54 -11.07 2.61
CA GLY A 244 7.22 -10.58 1.41
C GLY A 244 8.41 -9.64 1.68
N ILE A 245 8.46 -8.97 2.83
CA ILE A 245 9.47 -7.95 3.15
C ILE A 245 10.87 -8.55 3.30
N SER A 246 10.96 -9.78 3.79
CA SER A 246 12.23 -10.53 3.89
C SER A 246 13.03 -10.56 2.58
N ARG A 247 12.37 -10.48 1.42
CA ARG A 247 13.01 -10.52 0.08
C ARG A 247 13.87 -9.30 -0.22
N TYR A 248 13.57 -8.17 0.41
CA TYR A 248 14.22 -6.87 0.17
C TYR A 248 14.59 -6.14 1.46
N ALA A 249 14.52 -6.81 2.61
CA ALA A 249 15.01 -6.31 3.89
C ALA A 249 16.47 -5.83 3.82
N GLY A 250 17.29 -6.44 2.94
CA GLY A 250 18.65 -5.99 2.66
C GLY A 250 18.73 -4.57 2.06
N SER A 251 17.76 -4.17 1.23
CA SER A 251 17.68 -2.81 0.68
C SER A 251 17.33 -1.79 1.77
N ILE A 252 16.44 -2.16 2.69
CA ILE A 252 16.08 -1.34 3.87
C ILE A 252 17.31 -1.16 4.78
N ALA A 253 17.96 -2.27 5.14
CA ALA A 253 19.16 -2.26 5.97
C ALA A 253 20.33 -1.50 5.32
N LYS A 254 20.47 -1.57 3.99
CA LYS A 254 21.46 -0.79 3.24
C LYS A 254 21.16 0.71 3.32
N TRP A 255 19.91 1.12 3.07
CA TRP A 255 19.54 2.53 3.19
C TRP A 255 19.75 3.05 4.61
N LEU A 256 19.42 2.22 5.62
CA LEU A 256 19.68 2.55 7.02
C LEU A 256 21.17 2.78 7.29
N ALA A 257 22.04 1.89 6.82
CA ALA A 257 23.48 1.98 7.04
C ALA A 257 24.14 3.16 6.30
N GLU A 258 23.70 3.46 5.08
CA GLU A 258 24.37 4.44 4.21
C GLU A 258 23.76 5.85 4.24
N PHE A 259 22.44 5.96 4.50
CA PHE A 259 21.68 7.17 4.19
C PHE A 259 20.77 7.69 5.31
N SER A 260 20.65 7.00 6.46
CA SER A 260 19.67 7.39 7.49
C SER A 260 20.12 8.47 8.47
N ASP A 261 21.36 8.95 8.32
CA ASP A 261 22.04 9.85 9.27
C ASP A 261 21.90 9.38 10.74
N LYS A 262 22.56 8.26 11.05
CA LYS A 262 22.53 7.63 12.39
C LYS A 262 21.10 7.37 12.92
N GLY A 263 20.12 7.19 12.04
CA GLY A 263 18.72 6.93 12.39
C GLY A 263 17.83 8.19 12.46
N GLU A 264 18.38 9.41 12.42
CA GLU A 264 17.58 10.64 12.52
C GLU A 264 16.53 10.74 11.40
N PHE A 265 16.91 10.41 10.18
CA PHE A 265 15.98 10.44 9.04
C PHE A 265 14.91 9.34 9.15
N LEU A 266 15.26 8.20 9.76
CA LEU A 266 14.28 7.13 9.99
C LEU A 266 13.24 7.56 11.03
N HIS A 267 13.66 8.19 12.13
CA HIS A 267 12.75 8.72 13.13
C HIS A 267 11.86 9.84 12.56
N PHE A 268 12.41 10.70 11.69
CA PHE A 268 11.62 11.67 10.95
C PHE A 268 10.59 11.03 10.01
N LEU A 269 10.97 10.02 9.22
CA LEU A 269 10.05 9.28 8.36
C LEU A 269 8.93 8.61 9.17
N SER A 270 9.28 8.05 10.33
CA SER A 270 8.33 7.46 11.28
C SER A 270 7.30 8.47 11.73
N PHE A 271 7.74 9.67 12.15
CA PHE A 271 6.87 10.77 12.52
C PHE A 271 5.92 11.15 11.37
N ILE A 272 6.47 11.39 10.16
CA ILE A 272 5.67 11.79 8.99
C ILE A 272 4.66 10.73 8.58
N SER A 273 5.03 9.45 8.63
CA SER A 273 4.13 8.35 8.30
C SER A 273 2.90 8.32 9.21
N ARG A 274 3.04 8.76 10.47
CA ARG A 274 1.94 8.85 11.43
C ARG A 274 1.09 10.09 11.22
N GLU A 275 1.73 11.21 10.91
CA GLU A 275 1.08 12.52 10.78
C GLU A 275 0.27 12.67 9.48
N PHE A 276 0.80 12.18 8.35
CA PHE A 276 0.23 12.43 7.03
C PHE A 276 -0.32 11.17 6.35
N GLY A 277 0.05 9.96 6.76
CA GLY A 277 -0.28 8.73 6.04
C GLY A 277 -1.30 7.82 6.75
N GLU A 278 -2.01 7.03 5.96
CA GLU A 278 -2.37 5.68 6.40
C GLU A 278 -1.09 4.82 6.35
N GLN A 279 -0.89 3.97 7.35
CA GLN A 279 0.30 3.13 7.39
C GLN A 279 0.36 2.22 6.16
N CYS A 280 1.38 2.43 5.32
CA CYS A 280 1.55 1.71 4.06
C CYS A 280 3.00 1.25 3.88
N ASN A 281 3.18 0.28 2.99
CA ASN A 281 4.48 -0.16 2.52
C ASN A 281 4.83 0.55 1.21
N VAL A 282 6.10 0.90 0.99
CA VAL A 282 6.57 1.49 -0.27
C VAL A 282 7.00 0.42 -1.28
N GLY A 283 7.38 -0.78 -0.81
CA GLY A 283 7.63 -1.96 -1.62
C GLY A 283 9.08 -2.14 -2.10
N GLU A 284 9.37 -3.36 -2.56
CA GLU A 284 10.71 -3.83 -2.97
C GLU A 284 11.40 -2.91 -3.98
N ASP A 285 10.70 -2.58 -5.07
CA ASP A 285 11.26 -1.77 -6.15
C ASP A 285 11.68 -0.39 -5.63
N PHE A 286 10.84 0.24 -4.81
CA PHE A 286 11.09 1.59 -4.30
C PHE A 286 12.25 1.60 -3.32
N TRP A 287 12.29 0.65 -2.36
CA TRP A 287 13.43 0.48 -1.45
C TRP A 287 14.74 0.23 -2.19
N SER A 288 14.69 -0.57 -3.26
CA SER A 288 15.87 -0.84 -4.08
C SER A 288 16.35 0.41 -4.83
N TYR A 289 15.45 1.29 -5.28
CA TYR A 289 15.82 2.55 -5.91
C TYR A 289 16.46 3.53 -4.93
N VAL A 290 15.84 3.74 -3.76
CA VAL A 290 16.36 4.68 -2.74
C VAL A 290 17.64 4.18 -2.08
N ALA A 291 17.89 2.87 -2.04
CA ALA A 291 19.15 2.31 -1.51
C ALA A 291 20.26 2.18 -2.56
N SER A 292 19.96 2.44 -3.83
CA SER A 292 20.91 2.26 -4.94
C SER A 292 21.61 3.57 -5.30
N THR A 293 22.93 3.50 -5.39
CA THR A 293 23.81 4.57 -5.90
C THR A 293 23.89 4.60 -7.43
N GLN A 294 23.33 3.59 -8.10
CA GLN A 294 23.29 3.53 -9.57
C GLN A 294 22.34 4.58 -10.17
N TYR A 295 21.25 4.89 -9.46
CA TYR A 295 20.20 5.76 -9.98
C TYR A 295 20.29 7.20 -9.49
N LEU A 296 20.87 7.38 -8.31
CA LEU A 296 21.09 8.68 -7.70
C LEU A 296 22.48 8.62 -7.04
N PRO A 297 23.31 9.66 -7.14
CA PRO A 297 24.60 9.67 -6.46
C PRO A 297 24.50 9.50 -4.93
N ALA A 298 25.59 9.08 -4.28
CA ALA A 298 25.59 8.80 -2.84
C ALA A 298 25.40 10.07 -1.99
N ASP A 299 25.84 11.23 -2.49
CA ASP A 299 25.74 12.54 -1.83
C ASP A 299 24.35 13.18 -1.92
N LYS A 300 23.37 12.51 -2.55
CA LYS A 300 21.98 13.01 -2.68
C LYS A 300 21.07 12.39 -1.62
N VAL A 301 21.47 12.53 -0.36
CA VAL A 301 20.84 11.83 0.76
C VAL A 301 19.46 12.42 1.06
N LEU A 302 19.32 13.75 1.01
CA LEU A 302 18.07 14.41 1.33
C LEU A 302 17.03 14.30 0.22
N VAL A 303 17.44 14.18 -1.05
CA VAL A 303 16.54 13.81 -2.13
C VAL A 303 15.98 12.40 -1.91
N ARG A 304 16.78 11.42 -1.44
CA ARG A 304 16.26 10.08 -1.08
C ARG A 304 15.25 10.17 0.05
N LEU A 305 15.57 10.94 1.10
CA LEU A 305 14.67 11.20 2.22
C LEU A 305 13.35 11.81 1.72
N ALA A 306 13.40 12.85 0.89
CA ALA A 306 12.21 13.53 0.38
C ALA A 306 11.30 12.61 -0.44
N PHE A 307 11.88 11.71 -1.24
CA PHE A 307 11.12 10.70 -1.98
C PHE A 307 10.45 9.68 -1.05
N LEU A 308 11.15 9.19 -0.02
CA LEU A 308 10.57 8.31 1.00
C LEU A 308 9.45 9.02 1.76
N THR A 309 9.68 10.26 2.21
CA THR A 309 8.69 11.11 2.88
C THR A 309 7.43 11.24 2.05
N THR A 310 7.58 11.51 0.75
CA THR A 310 6.47 11.63 -0.19
C THR A 310 5.71 10.31 -0.35
N GLN A 311 6.44 9.19 -0.46
CA GLN A 311 5.83 7.89 -0.65
C GLN A 311 5.07 7.42 0.61
N PHE A 312 5.65 7.58 1.80
CA PHE A 312 4.98 7.26 3.07
C PHE A 312 3.81 8.21 3.40
N SER A 313 3.77 9.39 2.78
CA SER A 313 2.66 10.35 2.92
C SER A 313 1.56 10.17 1.85
N SER A 314 1.56 9.03 1.16
CA SER A 314 0.59 8.74 0.08
C SER A 314 -0.85 8.82 0.60
N PRO A 315 -1.77 9.50 -0.13
CA PRO A 315 -3.18 9.52 0.24
C PRO A 315 -3.84 8.15 -0.01
N ALA A 316 -4.92 7.82 0.71
CA ALA A 316 -5.60 6.52 0.66
C ALA A 316 -5.90 6.02 -0.76
N HIS A 317 -6.38 6.89 -1.66
CA HIS A 317 -6.68 6.54 -3.06
C HIS A 317 -5.44 6.24 -3.94
N LYS A 318 -4.22 6.45 -3.41
CA LYS A 318 -2.93 6.09 -4.02
C LYS A 318 -2.27 4.90 -3.32
N ILE A 319 -2.94 4.31 -2.34
CA ILE A 319 -2.53 3.06 -1.72
C ILE A 319 -3.31 1.94 -2.41
N GLN A 320 -2.59 0.97 -2.96
CA GLN A 320 -3.17 -0.19 -3.65
C GLN A 320 -2.56 -1.44 -3.04
N ASP A 321 -3.41 -2.36 -2.59
CA ASP A 321 -3.01 -3.61 -1.92
C ASP A 321 -2.05 -3.39 -0.73
N GLY A 322 -2.22 -2.28 0.01
CA GLY A 322 -1.35 -1.90 1.13
C GLY A 322 -0.02 -1.27 0.73
N PHE A 323 0.22 -1.05 -0.57
CA PHE A 323 1.42 -0.40 -1.08
C PHE A 323 1.15 1.01 -1.59
N ALA A 324 2.01 1.96 -1.22
CA ALA A 324 2.03 3.30 -1.78
C ALA A 324 2.39 3.25 -3.28
N ARG A 325 1.60 3.95 -4.10
CA ARG A 325 1.77 4.08 -5.56
C ARG A 325 1.74 5.54 -6.02
N LEU A 326 1.96 6.49 -5.11
CA LEU A 326 2.00 7.92 -5.46
C LEU A 326 3.14 8.22 -6.44
N LEU A 327 4.34 7.74 -6.12
CA LEU A 327 5.50 7.72 -7.02
C LEU A 327 5.66 6.33 -7.63
N VAL A 328 6.07 6.28 -8.90
CA VAL A 328 6.30 5.05 -9.66
C VAL A 328 7.71 5.05 -10.25
N LYS A 329 8.17 3.90 -10.76
CA LYS A 329 9.49 3.75 -11.40
C LYS A 329 9.80 4.85 -12.43
N GLY A 330 8.82 5.21 -13.26
CA GLY A 330 8.98 6.25 -14.28
C GLY A 330 9.31 7.63 -13.70
N ASP A 331 8.92 7.92 -12.45
CA ASP A 331 9.28 9.17 -11.78
C ASP A 331 10.74 9.15 -11.31
N TRP A 332 11.23 7.99 -10.86
CA TRP A 332 12.63 7.81 -10.52
C TRP A 332 13.53 7.90 -11.74
N ASP A 333 13.10 7.34 -12.88
CA ASP A 333 13.84 7.42 -14.15
C ASP A 333 13.97 8.85 -14.68
N LYS A 334 13.05 9.78 -14.34
CA LYS A 334 13.16 11.20 -14.70
C LYS A 334 14.37 11.87 -14.04
N LEU A 335 14.76 11.46 -12.84
CA LEU A 335 15.89 12.04 -12.10
C LEU A 335 17.21 11.98 -12.90
N LYS A 336 17.37 10.97 -13.77
CA LYS A 336 18.54 10.83 -14.64
C LYS A 336 18.71 12.01 -15.61
N LYS A 337 17.62 12.67 -15.97
CA LYS A 337 17.58 13.82 -16.90
C LYS A 337 17.58 15.17 -16.18
N LEU A 338 17.14 15.20 -14.92
CA LEU A 338 16.97 16.41 -14.10
C LEU A 338 18.15 16.62 -13.15
N LYS A 339 19.39 16.48 -13.63
CA LYS A 339 20.58 16.47 -12.77
C LYS A 339 20.79 17.81 -12.04
N GLN A 340 20.48 18.92 -12.70
CA GLN A 340 20.67 20.25 -12.14
C GLN A 340 19.63 20.55 -11.06
N GLU A 341 18.37 20.23 -11.34
CA GLU A 341 17.25 20.40 -10.42
C GLU A 341 17.36 19.46 -9.21
N VAL A 342 17.89 18.24 -9.40
CA VAL A 342 18.23 17.33 -8.29
C VAL A 342 19.33 17.91 -7.40
N ALA A 343 20.36 18.52 -7.98
CA ALA A 343 21.41 19.16 -7.20
C ALA A 343 20.90 20.38 -6.43
N GLU A 344 20.07 21.21 -7.07
CA GLU A 344 19.39 22.35 -6.43
C GLU A 344 18.48 21.89 -5.28
N MET A 345 17.66 20.86 -5.51
CA MET A 345 16.78 20.28 -4.49
C MET A 345 17.57 19.77 -3.29
N GLU A 346 18.69 19.07 -3.50
CA GLU A 346 19.56 18.59 -2.41
C GLU A 346 20.08 19.76 -1.56
N SER A 347 20.60 20.82 -2.21
CA SER A 347 21.12 21.99 -1.50
C SER A 347 20.06 22.72 -0.69
N LEU A 348 18.87 22.93 -1.26
CA LEU A 348 17.76 23.57 -0.56
C LEU A 348 17.24 22.72 0.60
N LEU A 349 17.09 21.40 0.40
CA LEU A 349 16.69 20.50 1.48
C LEU A 349 17.73 20.47 2.59
N PHE A 350 19.03 20.55 2.27
CA PHE A 350 20.10 20.60 3.27
C PHE A 350 20.00 21.84 4.14
N GLN A 351 19.78 23.00 3.52
CA GLN A 351 19.55 24.24 4.26
C GLN A 351 18.31 24.14 5.17
N ALA A 352 17.18 23.67 4.63
CA ALA A 352 15.96 23.49 5.44
C ALA A 352 16.14 22.48 6.58
N TRP A 353 16.90 21.41 6.35
CA TRP A 353 17.19 20.43 7.40
C TRP A 353 18.01 21.06 8.51
N GLN A 354 19.06 21.83 8.20
CA GLN A 354 19.84 22.55 9.22
C GLN A 354 18.98 23.51 10.04
N ASP A 355 18.07 24.22 9.37
CA ASP A 355 17.14 25.15 10.03
C ASP A 355 16.16 24.42 10.97
N THR A 356 15.77 23.18 10.65
CA THR A 356 14.72 22.44 11.39
C THR A 356 15.24 21.37 12.34
N ALA A 357 16.41 20.79 12.09
CA ALA A 357 16.98 19.67 12.85
C ALA A 357 17.25 20.06 14.31
N SER A 358 17.74 21.27 14.56
CA SER A 358 17.93 21.82 15.91
C SER A 358 16.63 21.95 16.71
N ARG A 359 15.48 21.93 16.02
CA ARG A 359 14.14 22.03 16.61
C ARG A 359 13.44 20.68 16.69
N LEU A 360 13.95 19.61 16.08
CA LEU A 360 13.40 18.27 16.29
C LEU A 360 13.61 17.85 17.75
N PRO A 361 12.60 17.23 18.40
CA PRO A 361 11.41 16.59 17.83
C PRO A 361 10.14 17.48 17.80
N ASN A 362 10.25 18.81 17.63
CA ASN A 362 9.08 19.69 17.50
C ASN A 362 8.18 19.21 16.32
N PRO A 363 6.90 18.85 16.60
CA PRO A 363 5.97 18.37 15.58
C PRO A 363 5.73 19.33 14.42
N GLU A 364 5.73 20.65 14.68
CA GLU A 364 5.50 21.67 13.66
C GLU A 364 6.72 21.85 12.73
N ALA A 365 7.92 21.77 13.30
CA ALA A 365 9.16 21.80 12.52
C ALA A 365 9.24 20.58 11.59
N ALA A 366 8.94 19.39 12.12
CA ALA A 366 8.87 18.16 11.34
C ALA A 366 7.77 18.22 10.26
N ARG A 367 6.56 18.70 10.58
CA ARG A 367 5.46 18.92 9.62
C ARG A 367 5.87 19.87 8.50
N SER A 368 6.55 20.97 8.82
CA SER A 368 6.98 21.98 7.84
C SER A 368 8.02 21.40 6.87
N PHE A 369 9.03 20.71 7.40
CA PHE A 369 10.04 20.03 6.57
C PHE A 369 9.42 18.90 5.73
N GLY A 370 8.50 18.11 6.28
CA GLY A 370 7.76 17.09 5.54
C GLY A 370 6.94 17.64 4.37
N MET A 371 6.27 18.78 4.56
CA MET A 371 5.57 19.49 3.49
C MET A 371 6.52 19.99 2.40
N LEU A 372 7.70 20.51 2.78
CA LEU A 372 8.74 20.90 1.82
C LEU A 372 9.18 19.69 0.97
N CYS A 373 9.52 18.57 1.60
CA CYS A 373 9.89 17.33 0.91
C CYS A 373 8.84 16.89 -0.11
N MET A 374 7.56 16.87 0.28
CA MET A 374 6.46 16.48 -0.59
C MET A 374 6.30 17.43 -1.79
N ARG A 375 6.29 18.74 -1.54
CA ARG A 375 6.13 19.76 -2.60
C ARG A 375 7.27 19.68 -3.62
N MET A 376 8.52 19.63 -3.16
CA MET A 376 9.68 19.55 -4.04
C MET A 376 9.71 18.26 -4.86
N THR A 377 9.44 17.12 -4.22
CA THR A 377 9.38 15.83 -4.91
C THR A 377 8.31 15.82 -5.99
N LEU A 378 7.09 16.25 -5.66
CA LEU A 378 5.97 16.29 -6.60
C LEU A 378 6.17 17.33 -7.70
N HIS A 379 6.85 18.44 -7.42
CA HIS A 379 7.26 19.41 -8.43
C HIS A 379 8.24 18.79 -9.43
N LEU A 380 9.31 18.19 -8.93
CA LEU A 380 10.38 17.60 -9.75
C LEU A 380 9.86 16.52 -10.70
N VAL A 381 8.88 15.72 -10.27
CA VAL A 381 8.31 14.64 -11.10
C VAL A 381 7.07 15.05 -11.89
N GLY A 382 6.63 16.31 -11.81
CA GLY A 382 5.48 16.85 -12.55
C GLY A 382 4.12 16.39 -12.01
N LYS A 383 4.03 16.07 -10.72
CA LYS A 383 2.83 15.56 -10.04
C LYS A 383 2.29 16.51 -8.95
N GLN A 384 2.52 17.81 -9.07
CA GLN A 384 2.09 18.82 -8.08
C GLN A 384 0.60 18.74 -7.73
N LYS A 385 -0.26 18.42 -8.71
CA LYS A 385 -1.72 18.26 -8.51
C LYS A 385 -2.09 17.03 -7.66
N MET A 386 -1.15 16.12 -7.40
CA MET A 386 -1.32 14.96 -6.52
C MET A 386 -0.83 15.25 -5.09
N GLY A 387 -0.42 16.49 -4.80
CA GLY A 387 -0.01 16.92 -3.48
C GLY A 387 -1.17 17.07 -2.50
N ARG A 388 -0.82 17.19 -1.22
CA ARG A 388 -1.81 17.37 -0.14
C ARG A 388 -2.39 18.78 -0.12
N ASP A 389 -1.65 19.76 -0.63
CA ASP A 389 -2.13 21.09 -0.89
C ASP A 389 -2.45 21.28 -2.37
N SER A 390 -3.51 22.04 -2.67
CA SER A 390 -3.89 22.37 -4.05
C SER A 390 -2.98 23.45 -4.66
N LYS A 391 -1.79 23.67 -4.09
CA LYS A 391 -0.84 24.71 -4.50
C LYS A 391 0.10 24.17 -5.58
N THR A 392 0.23 24.92 -6.66
CA THR A 392 1.24 24.68 -7.70
C THR A 392 2.30 25.77 -7.65
N PHE A 393 3.56 25.36 -7.65
CA PHE A 393 4.71 26.25 -7.59
C PHE A 393 5.42 26.28 -8.94
N LYS A 394 6.02 27.44 -9.24
CA LYS A 394 6.73 27.70 -10.49
C LYS A 394 8.07 26.96 -10.56
N ASP A 395 8.81 26.97 -9.46
CA ASP A 395 10.17 26.43 -9.33
C ASP A 395 10.45 25.99 -7.89
N LEU A 396 11.60 25.34 -7.67
CA LEU A 396 12.03 24.85 -6.35
C LEU A 396 12.27 26.00 -5.36
N ALA A 397 12.78 27.14 -5.84
CA ALA A 397 12.99 28.34 -5.03
C ALA A 397 11.69 28.90 -4.44
N ALA A 398 10.60 28.95 -5.22
CA ALA A 398 9.29 29.38 -4.74
C ALA A 398 8.72 28.44 -3.66
N ILE A 399 8.98 27.14 -3.78
CA ILE A 399 8.60 26.16 -2.75
C ILE A 399 9.38 26.42 -1.46
N PHE A 400 10.68 26.67 -1.57
CA PHE A 400 11.55 26.93 -0.43
C PHE A 400 11.18 28.24 0.30
N GLN A 401 10.83 29.30 -0.45
CA GLN A 401 10.32 30.54 0.14
C GLN A 401 9.02 30.35 0.92
N GLU A 402 8.10 29.52 0.42
CA GLU A 402 6.88 29.18 1.17
C GLU A 402 7.21 28.43 2.47
N PHE A 403 8.19 27.54 2.44
CA PHE A 403 8.69 26.86 3.65
C PHE A 403 9.27 27.85 4.66
N GLN A 404 10.11 28.80 4.23
CA GLN A 404 10.67 29.83 5.12
C GLN A 404 9.56 30.66 5.78
N LYS A 405 8.57 31.14 5.01
CA LYS A 405 7.42 31.88 5.54
C LYS A 405 6.64 31.11 6.61
N GLN A 406 6.44 29.80 6.40
CA GLN A 406 5.75 28.94 7.37
C GLN A 406 6.57 28.76 8.65
N THR A 407 7.88 28.67 8.51
CA THR A 407 8.83 28.45 9.61
C THR A 407 9.07 29.70 10.44
N ASP A 408 9.07 30.88 9.83
CA ASP A 408 9.21 32.18 10.49
C ASP A 408 7.97 32.48 11.37
N LYS A 409 6.79 32.12 10.88
CA LYS A 409 5.52 32.28 11.63
C LYS A 409 5.48 31.43 12.91
N VAL A 410 6.03 30.22 12.86
CA VAL A 410 6.17 29.35 14.05
C VAL A 410 7.13 29.95 15.08
N THR A 411 8.16 30.66 14.62
CA THR A 411 9.16 31.28 15.51
C THR A 411 8.57 32.47 16.27
N SER A 412 7.70 33.27 15.64
CA SER A 412 7.03 34.39 16.33
C SER A 412 6.03 33.95 17.39
N ASP A 413 5.31 32.84 17.18
CA ASP A 413 4.22 32.40 18.05
C ASP A 413 4.70 31.70 19.35
N SER A 414 5.96 31.25 19.40
CA SER A 414 6.54 30.57 20.58
C SER A 414 6.92 31.50 21.74
N SER A 415 6.66 32.82 21.64
CA SER A 415 7.06 33.83 22.63
C SER A 415 5.92 34.56 23.36
N ALA A 416 4.65 34.20 23.15
CA ALA A 416 3.54 34.87 23.84
C ALA A 416 2.39 33.92 24.22
N ALA A 417 2.13 33.80 25.52
CA ALA A 417 0.88 33.24 26.05
C ALA A 417 -0.25 34.31 25.98
N ALA A 418 -1.46 33.82 25.69
CA ALA A 418 -2.74 34.48 25.32
C ALA A 418 -3.29 35.60 26.27
N PRO A 419 -4.44 36.28 25.99
CA PRO A 419 -5.38 36.14 24.87
C PRO A 419 -5.83 37.48 24.20
N THR A 420 -6.43 37.43 23.00
CA THR A 420 -7.77 38.00 22.66
C THR A 420 -8.04 38.00 21.14
N ALA A 421 -9.32 38.16 20.80
CA ALA A 421 -9.99 37.72 19.58
C ALA A 421 -9.79 38.57 18.30
N SER A 422 -10.08 37.90 17.19
CA SER A 422 -10.62 38.38 15.91
C SER A 422 -9.73 39.22 14.97
N SER A 423 -9.44 38.67 13.79
CA SER A 423 -9.87 39.27 12.52
C SER A 423 -9.76 38.27 11.36
N THR A 424 -10.77 38.36 10.50
CA THR A 424 -11.12 37.52 9.34
C THR A 424 -10.06 37.60 8.22
N PRO A 425 -9.93 36.58 7.34
CA PRO A 425 -8.93 36.56 6.27
C PRO A 425 -9.23 37.59 5.17
N ALA A 426 -8.18 38.24 4.67
CA ALA A 426 -8.23 39.03 3.44
C ALA A 426 -8.49 38.11 2.24
N GLY A 427 -9.56 38.43 1.51
CA GLY A 427 -10.04 37.67 0.36
C GLY A 427 -9.27 37.91 -0.96
N PRO A 428 -9.79 37.31 -2.05
CA PRO A 428 -9.22 37.36 -3.39
C PRO A 428 -9.44 38.73 -4.07
N GLY A 429 -8.75 38.93 -5.19
CA GLY A 429 -8.56 40.21 -5.89
C GLY A 429 -9.81 41.08 -6.12
N LEU A 430 -9.55 42.39 -6.27
CA LEU A 430 -10.54 43.47 -6.37
C LEU A 430 -11.74 43.14 -7.27
N VAL A 431 -12.91 43.13 -6.63
CA VAL A 431 -14.25 42.95 -7.21
C VAL A 431 -14.80 44.32 -7.58
N SER A 432 -15.41 44.46 -8.76
CA SER A 432 -16.06 45.74 -9.12
C SER A 432 -17.30 46.00 -8.24
N LEU A 433 -17.58 47.27 -7.92
CA LEU A 433 -18.68 47.67 -7.03
C LEU A 433 -20.06 47.10 -7.43
N GLY A 434 -20.30 46.82 -8.72
CA GLY A 434 -21.53 46.17 -9.19
C GLY A 434 -21.60 44.66 -8.89
N GLN A 435 -20.47 43.96 -8.91
CA GLN A 435 -20.38 42.52 -8.62
C GLN A 435 -20.53 42.23 -7.12
N ALA A 436 -20.15 43.18 -6.26
CA ALA A 436 -20.31 43.05 -4.81
C ALA A 436 -21.78 42.99 -4.35
N TYR A 437 -22.74 43.46 -5.16
CA TYR A 437 -24.18 43.44 -4.83
C TYR A 437 -24.98 42.35 -5.55
N ASP A 438 -24.36 41.56 -6.45
CA ASP A 438 -25.06 40.47 -7.15
C ASP A 438 -25.10 39.21 -6.24
N PRO A 439 -26.29 38.76 -5.80
CA PRO A 439 -26.42 37.59 -4.93
C PRO A 439 -25.88 36.30 -5.55
N LEU A 440 -25.97 36.14 -6.88
CA LEU A 440 -25.43 34.99 -7.60
C LEU A 440 -23.92 34.99 -7.62
N TRP A 441 -23.32 36.16 -7.83
CA TRP A 441 -21.87 36.32 -7.76
C TRP A 441 -21.34 35.99 -6.36
N GLN A 442 -22.01 36.49 -5.30
CA GLN A 442 -21.64 36.16 -3.92
C GLN A 442 -21.81 34.67 -3.59
N ALA A 443 -22.85 34.04 -4.12
CA ALA A 443 -23.10 32.62 -3.96
C ALA A 443 -22.02 31.78 -4.65
N GLN A 444 -21.65 32.13 -5.89
CA GLN A 444 -20.59 31.46 -6.66
C GLN A 444 -19.20 31.55 -6.04
N GLN A 445 -18.92 32.62 -5.28
CA GLN A 445 -17.66 32.73 -4.51
C GLN A 445 -17.62 31.82 -3.28
N LYS A 446 -18.79 31.48 -2.72
CA LYS A 446 -18.92 30.67 -1.50
C LYS A 446 -19.21 29.20 -1.78
N LEU A 447 -19.78 28.89 -2.94
CA LEU A 447 -20.17 27.57 -3.38
C LEU A 447 -19.96 27.47 -4.90
N ASP A 448 -19.21 26.46 -5.35
CA ASP A 448 -18.96 26.22 -6.78
C ASP A 448 -20.25 25.75 -7.47
N LEU A 449 -21.08 26.72 -7.86
CA LEU A 449 -22.38 26.53 -8.50
C LEU A 449 -22.19 26.43 -10.01
N SER A 450 -22.39 25.22 -10.55
CA SER A 450 -22.40 24.99 -11.99
C SER A 450 -23.56 24.10 -12.41
N ILE A 451 -24.24 24.51 -13.48
CA ILE A 451 -25.36 23.77 -14.04
C ILE A 451 -24.88 22.37 -14.47
N GLY A 452 -25.66 21.34 -14.13
CA GLY A 452 -25.34 19.93 -14.33
C GLY A 452 -24.63 19.26 -13.14
N ASN A 453 -24.14 20.03 -12.15
CA ASN A 453 -23.53 19.44 -10.96
C ASN A 453 -24.58 18.97 -9.95
N LEU A 454 -24.17 17.97 -9.16
CA LEU A 454 -24.99 17.40 -8.09
C LEU A 454 -24.67 18.05 -6.74
N TYR A 455 -25.72 18.30 -5.98
CA TYR A 455 -25.71 18.90 -4.65
C TYR A 455 -26.60 18.09 -3.72
N GLN A 456 -26.18 17.96 -2.47
CA GLN A 456 -27.00 17.41 -1.40
C GLN A 456 -27.72 18.54 -0.66
N MET A 457 -29.01 18.34 -0.42
CA MET A 457 -29.86 19.18 0.40
C MET A 457 -30.75 18.25 1.24
N ASP A 458 -30.73 18.40 2.56
CA ASP A 458 -31.54 17.60 3.50
C ASP A 458 -31.40 16.07 3.35
N GLY A 459 -30.23 15.59 2.93
CA GLY A 459 -29.93 14.17 2.75
C GLY A 459 -30.33 13.60 1.38
N GLU A 460 -30.97 14.40 0.53
CA GLU A 460 -31.38 14.02 -0.81
C GLU A 460 -30.44 14.62 -1.87
N LEU A 461 -30.37 13.97 -3.04
CA LEU A 461 -29.49 14.36 -4.14
C LEU A 461 -30.25 15.20 -5.16
N TYR A 462 -29.67 16.33 -5.56
CA TYR A 462 -30.25 17.28 -6.50
C TYR A 462 -29.26 17.69 -7.58
N GLU A 463 -29.70 17.87 -8.81
CA GLU A 463 -28.91 18.45 -9.90
C GLU A 463 -29.29 19.91 -10.11
N LEU A 464 -28.28 20.78 -10.18
CA LEU A 464 -28.51 22.18 -10.52
C LEU A 464 -28.86 22.32 -12.01
N THR A 465 -30.07 22.75 -12.32
CA THR A 465 -30.57 22.83 -13.70
C THR A 465 -30.66 24.26 -14.22
N ALA A 466 -30.85 25.25 -13.35
CA ALA A 466 -30.85 26.66 -13.72
C ALA A 466 -30.38 27.57 -12.57
N MET A 467 -29.88 28.75 -12.91
CA MET A 467 -29.47 29.78 -11.95
C MET A 467 -30.00 31.14 -12.39
N SER A 468 -30.50 31.92 -11.44
CA SER A 468 -30.84 33.34 -11.59
C SER A 468 -30.29 34.16 -10.42
N GLN A 469 -30.44 35.49 -10.47
CA GLN A 469 -29.99 36.38 -9.40
C GLN A 469 -30.68 36.07 -8.07
N ASP A 470 -31.95 35.65 -8.10
CA ASP A 470 -32.76 35.43 -6.91
C ASP A 470 -32.84 33.96 -6.49
N PHE A 471 -32.83 33.02 -7.44
CA PHE A 471 -33.00 31.60 -7.16
C PHE A 471 -32.08 30.68 -7.99
N VAL A 472 -31.69 29.56 -7.38
CA VAL A 472 -31.13 28.39 -8.07
C VAL A 472 -32.20 27.29 -8.14
N THR A 473 -32.37 26.69 -9.32
CA THR A 473 -33.36 25.62 -9.56
C THR A 473 -32.65 24.27 -9.58
N LEU A 474 -33.10 23.39 -8.70
CA LEU A 474 -32.54 22.08 -8.43
C LEU A 474 -33.55 21.01 -8.82
N LYS A 475 -33.12 20.00 -9.56
CA LYS A 475 -33.93 18.83 -9.89
C LYS A 475 -33.51 17.66 -9.02
N LYS A 476 -34.42 17.09 -8.25
CA LYS A 476 -34.15 15.92 -7.42
C LYS A 476 -33.72 14.74 -8.30
N ARG A 477 -32.74 13.99 -7.85
CA ARG A 477 -32.14 12.84 -8.54
C ARG A 477 -32.31 11.59 -7.69
N GLU A 478 -33.50 11.01 -7.76
CA GLU A 478 -33.80 9.66 -7.29
C GLU A 478 -34.26 8.78 -8.45
N LEU A 479 -34.43 7.48 -8.19
CA LEU A 479 -34.80 6.50 -9.24
C LEU A 479 -36.13 6.80 -9.93
N PHE A 480 -37.08 7.44 -9.22
CA PHE A 480 -38.46 7.66 -9.69
C PHE A 480 -39.01 9.05 -9.35
N ASP A 481 -38.18 9.94 -8.79
CA ASP A 481 -38.57 11.29 -8.41
C ASP A 481 -37.77 12.30 -9.24
N ASP A 482 -38.52 13.15 -9.94
CA ASP A 482 -38.03 14.14 -10.88
C ASP A 482 -38.46 15.57 -10.47
N SER A 483 -38.90 15.74 -9.22
CA SER A 483 -39.35 17.01 -8.67
C SER A 483 -38.28 18.10 -8.71
N THR A 484 -38.72 19.35 -8.86
CA THR A 484 -37.84 20.51 -8.87
C THR A 484 -38.09 21.40 -7.66
N VAL A 485 -37.01 21.91 -7.08
CA VAL A 485 -37.03 22.82 -5.94
C VAL A 485 -36.24 24.08 -6.29
N GLN A 486 -36.73 25.23 -5.86
CA GLN A 486 -36.03 26.49 -5.96
C GLN A 486 -35.46 26.87 -4.60
N VAL A 487 -34.19 27.26 -4.58
CA VAL A 487 -33.49 27.73 -3.39
C VAL A 487 -33.03 29.15 -3.64
N GLU A 488 -33.32 30.05 -2.70
CA GLU A 488 -32.86 31.44 -2.79
C GLU A 488 -31.34 31.51 -2.90
N THR A 489 -30.86 32.23 -3.92
CA THR A 489 -29.44 32.30 -4.27
C THR A 489 -28.58 32.80 -3.11
N TRP A 490 -29.09 33.74 -2.29
CA TRP A 490 -28.34 34.23 -1.13
C TRP A 490 -28.22 33.21 0.03
N THR A 491 -29.10 32.19 0.10
CA THR A 491 -29.05 31.12 1.14
C THR A 491 -28.51 29.79 0.65
N CYS A 492 -28.34 29.62 -0.67
CA CYS A 492 -27.99 28.32 -1.25
C CYS A 492 -26.69 27.72 -0.67
N HIS A 493 -25.68 28.55 -0.36
CA HIS A 493 -24.43 28.12 0.28
C HIS A 493 -24.61 27.49 1.68
N LYS A 494 -25.74 27.76 2.36
CA LYS A 494 -26.09 27.15 3.66
C LYS A 494 -26.86 25.85 3.49
N LYS A 495 -27.58 25.69 2.38
CA LYS A 495 -28.51 24.57 2.12
C LYS A 495 -27.92 23.47 1.24
N LEU A 496 -27.01 23.84 0.32
CA LEU A 496 -26.44 22.94 -0.68
C LEU A 496 -25.02 22.53 -0.34
N ARG A 497 -24.73 21.23 -0.46
CA ARG A 497 -23.37 20.67 -0.35
C ARG A 497 -22.98 19.96 -1.65
N PRO A 498 -21.84 20.26 -2.30
CA PRO A 498 -21.47 19.58 -3.54
C PRO A 498 -21.32 18.06 -3.35
N SER A 499 -21.83 17.27 -4.29
CA SER A 499 -21.78 15.80 -4.26
C SER A 499 -21.05 15.25 -5.49
N LYS A 500 -20.15 14.28 -5.26
CA LYS A 500 -19.48 13.49 -6.32
C LYS A 500 -20.16 12.14 -6.57
N THR A 501 -21.24 11.87 -5.86
CA THR A 501 -22.01 10.63 -5.97
C THR A 501 -22.68 10.59 -7.33
N SER A 502 -22.51 9.51 -8.09
CA SER A 502 -23.24 9.31 -9.34
C SER A 502 -24.74 9.26 -9.05
N ALA A 503 -25.56 9.89 -9.90
CA ALA A 503 -27.00 9.80 -9.76
C ALA A 503 -27.45 8.33 -9.85
N PRO A 504 -28.40 7.91 -8.99
CA PRO A 504 -28.92 6.55 -9.06
C PRO A 504 -29.57 6.31 -10.43
N TYR A 505 -29.32 5.15 -11.03
CA TYR A 505 -29.88 4.75 -12.32
C TYR A 505 -30.38 3.30 -12.26
N LEU A 506 -31.37 2.99 -13.07
CA LEU A 506 -31.84 1.61 -13.25
C LEU A 506 -30.86 0.87 -14.17
N LEU A 507 -30.30 -0.23 -13.68
CA LEU A 507 -29.46 -1.10 -14.50
C LEU A 507 -30.34 -1.79 -15.54
N GLU A 508 -30.07 -1.56 -16.83
CA GLU A 508 -30.81 -2.22 -17.90
C GLU A 508 -30.61 -3.74 -17.86
N ALA A 509 -31.69 -4.49 -18.07
CA ALA A 509 -31.66 -5.94 -18.01
C ALA A 509 -30.65 -6.56 -19.00
N ALA A 510 -30.42 -5.92 -20.15
CA ALA A 510 -29.42 -6.34 -21.13
C ALA A 510 -28.00 -6.23 -20.57
N VAL A 511 -27.67 -5.08 -19.97
CA VAL A 511 -26.36 -4.83 -19.35
C VAL A 511 -26.13 -5.75 -18.15
N ALA A 512 -27.15 -5.92 -17.30
CA ALA A 512 -27.11 -6.84 -16.16
C ALA A 512 -26.84 -8.28 -16.59
N LYS A 513 -27.48 -8.73 -17.68
CA LYS A 513 -27.32 -10.08 -18.23
C LYS A 513 -25.94 -10.28 -18.86
N GLU A 514 -25.41 -9.27 -19.55
CA GLU A 514 -24.07 -9.30 -20.15
C GLU A 514 -22.97 -9.40 -19.08
N HIS A 515 -23.14 -8.69 -17.96
CA HIS A 515 -22.16 -8.62 -16.89
C HIS A 515 -22.41 -9.63 -15.76
N HIS A 516 -23.40 -10.51 -15.91
CA HIS A 516 -23.66 -11.60 -14.96
C HIS A 516 -22.52 -12.64 -15.02
N PRO A 517 -22.02 -13.17 -13.89
CA PRO A 517 -20.94 -14.17 -13.86
C PRO A 517 -21.18 -15.39 -14.78
N GLY A 518 -22.45 -15.74 -15.00
CA GLY A 518 -22.86 -16.80 -15.93
C GLY A 518 -22.49 -16.56 -17.40
N ALA A 519 -22.38 -15.31 -17.86
CA ALA A 519 -22.05 -14.99 -19.25
C ALA A 519 -20.59 -15.35 -19.61
N GLY A 520 -19.64 -15.15 -18.69
CA GLY A 520 -18.23 -15.51 -18.86
C GLY A 520 -17.87 -16.95 -18.46
N SER A 521 -18.75 -17.63 -17.70
CA SER A 521 -18.46 -18.94 -17.11
C SER A 521 -18.17 -20.06 -18.11
N LYS A 522 -18.90 -20.10 -19.24
CA LYS A 522 -18.69 -21.11 -20.29
C LYS A 522 -17.34 -20.95 -20.99
N GLN A 523 -16.96 -19.72 -21.31
CA GLN A 523 -15.68 -19.42 -21.95
C GLN A 523 -14.50 -19.76 -21.02
N GLN A 524 -14.61 -19.41 -19.74
CA GLN A 524 -13.59 -19.75 -18.74
C GLN A 524 -13.48 -21.26 -18.52
N ALA A 525 -14.60 -21.99 -18.52
CA ALA A 525 -14.60 -23.46 -18.44
C ALA A 525 -13.93 -24.11 -19.65
N THR A 526 -14.18 -23.61 -20.88
CA THR A 526 -13.51 -24.11 -22.09
C THR A 526 -12.01 -23.81 -22.05
N VAL A 527 -11.59 -22.61 -21.64
CA VAL A 527 -10.17 -22.25 -21.50
C VAL A 527 -9.47 -23.14 -20.47
N ALA A 528 -10.12 -23.45 -19.33
CA ALA A 528 -9.58 -24.41 -18.35
C ALA A 528 -9.44 -25.83 -18.92
N THR A 529 -10.37 -26.25 -19.79
CA THR A 529 -10.31 -27.54 -20.49
C THR A 529 -9.12 -27.58 -21.45
N VAL A 530 -8.95 -26.54 -22.27
CA VAL A 530 -7.80 -26.39 -23.20
C VAL A 530 -6.49 -26.44 -22.41
N TYR A 531 -6.39 -25.70 -21.29
CA TYR A 531 -5.21 -25.71 -20.42
C TYR A 531 -4.87 -27.12 -19.91
N THR A 532 -5.87 -27.85 -19.41
CA THR A 532 -5.68 -29.21 -18.86
C THR A 532 -5.24 -30.19 -19.94
N GLN A 533 -5.86 -30.16 -21.11
CA GLN A 533 -5.48 -31.01 -22.25
C GLN A 533 -4.09 -30.67 -22.81
N LEU A 534 -3.68 -29.40 -22.74
CA LEU A 534 -2.35 -28.96 -23.16
C LEU A 534 -1.25 -29.51 -22.23
N LEU A 535 -1.50 -29.58 -20.92
CA LEU A 535 -0.60 -30.24 -19.96
C LEU A 535 -0.55 -31.77 -20.15
N GLU A 536 -1.65 -32.38 -20.57
CA GLU A 536 -1.65 -33.79 -20.94
C GLU A 536 -0.84 -34.02 -22.24
N ALA A 537 -0.96 -33.11 -23.20
CA ALA A 537 -0.23 -33.15 -24.46
C ALA A 537 1.28 -32.99 -24.26
N THR A 538 1.76 -32.14 -23.35
CA THR A 538 3.19 -32.06 -23.03
C THR A 538 3.71 -33.40 -22.52
N THR A 539 2.97 -34.04 -21.61
CA THR A 539 3.34 -35.34 -21.02
C THR A 539 3.38 -36.47 -22.07
N LYS A 540 2.52 -36.40 -23.09
CA LYS A 540 2.42 -37.42 -24.15
C LYS A 540 3.36 -37.21 -25.33
N LEU A 541 3.56 -35.96 -25.76
CA LEU A 541 4.29 -35.62 -26.98
C LEU A 541 5.76 -35.31 -26.72
N GLU A 542 6.10 -34.70 -25.59
CA GLU A 542 7.50 -34.41 -25.27
C GLU A 542 8.25 -35.70 -24.90
N HIS A 543 9.53 -35.76 -25.26
CA HIS A 543 10.32 -36.95 -25.00
C HIS A 543 10.47 -37.19 -23.49
N LYS A 544 10.30 -38.43 -23.02
CA LYS A 544 10.38 -38.78 -21.59
C LYS A 544 11.68 -38.36 -20.90
N ASN A 545 12.78 -38.32 -21.65
CA ASN A 545 14.09 -37.90 -21.18
C ASN A 545 14.50 -36.50 -21.68
N LEU A 546 13.55 -35.64 -22.05
CA LEU A 546 13.81 -34.32 -22.64
C LEU A 546 14.88 -33.53 -21.87
N TRP A 547 14.76 -33.47 -20.55
CA TRP A 547 15.68 -32.74 -19.66
C TRP A 547 17.10 -33.32 -19.58
N LYS A 548 17.34 -34.53 -20.09
CA LYS A 548 18.69 -35.10 -20.27
C LYS A 548 19.26 -34.80 -21.65
N MET A 549 18.41 -34.42 -22.60
CA MET A 549 18.75 -34.17 -23.99
C MET A 549 19.05 -32.70 -24.26
N ILE A 550 18.47 -31.78 -23.48
CA ILE A 550 18.58 -30.34 -23.69
C ILE A 550 18.99 -29.59 -22.42
N ALA A 551 19.58 -28.42 -22.60
CA ALA A 551 19.86 -27.44 -21.55
C ALA A 551 19.22 -26.10 -21.91
N LEU A 552 18.67 -25.42 -20.90
CA LEU A 552 18.11 -24.08 -21.04
C LEU A 552 19.07 -23.06 -20.44
N ASN A 553 19.20 -21.90 -21.09
CA ASN A 553 19.82 -20.72 -20.54
C ASN A 553 18.72 -19.69 -20.18
N PRO A 554 18.31 -19.61 -18.90
CA PRO A 554 17.30 -18.64 -18.41
C PRO A 554 17.62 -17.19 -18.73
N LEU A 555 18.90 -16.80 -18.68
CA LEU A 555 19.34 -15.42 -18.86
C LEU A 555 19.29 -15.01 -20.33
N ALA A 556 19.84 -15.84 -21.21
CA ALA A 556 19.88 -15.58 -22.65
C ALA A 556 18.56 -15.95 -23.37
N ARG A 557 17.66 -16.66 -22.68
CA ARG A 557 16.43 -17.27 -23.22
C ARG A 557 16.72 -18.11 -24.47
N THR A 558 17.67 -19.03 -24.34
CA THR A 558 18.06 -19.96 -25.41
C THR A 558 18.07 -21.41 -24.92
N ALA A 559 17.94 -22.36 -25.84
CA ALA A 559 18.04 -23.80 -25.56
C ALA A 559 19.15 -24.44 -26.40
N TYR A 560 19.85 -25.42 -25.84
CA TYR A 560 20.95 -26.14 -26.48
C TYR A 560 20.75 -27.66 -26.35
N SER A 561 21.28 -28.45 -27.29
CA SER A 561 21.40 -29.90 -27.12
C SER A 561 22.56 -30.27 -26.19
N LEU A 562 22.36 -31.26 -25.31
CA LEU A 562 23.41 -31.82 -24.44
C LEU A 562 24.12 -33.03 -25.04
N GLN A 563 23.53 -33.61 -26.09
CA GLN A 563 24.02 -34.80 -26.78
C GLN A 563 23.60 -34.77 -28.24
N LYS A 564 24.10 -35.73 -29.02
CA LYS A 564 23.60 -35.97 -30.37
C LYS A 564 22.17 -36.51 -30.30
N ILE A 565 21.26 -35.92 -31.05
CA ILE A 565 19.83 -36.24 -31.03
C ILE A 565 19.42 -36.70 -32.44
N PRO A 566 18.96 -37.95 -32.62
CA PRO A 566 18.43 -38.44 -33.89
C PRO A 566 17.23 -37.61 -34.39
N ALA A 567 16.98 -37.67 -35.70
CA ALA A 567 15.81 -37.04 -36.31
C ALA A 567 14.50 -37.48 -35.61
N HIS A 568 13.56 -36.55 -35.47
CA HIS A 568 12.21 -36.74 -34.92
C HIS A 568 12.12 -37.20 -33.45
N GLN A 569 13.20 -37.11 -32.67
CA GLN A 569 13.17 -37.44 -31.24
C GLN A 569 12.71 -36.29 -30.34
N LEU A 570 12.83 -35.04 -30.77
CA LEU A 570 12.36 -33.87 -30.04
C LEU A 570 11.01 -33.42 -30.57
N THR A 571 10.11 -33.13 -29.63
CA THR A 571 8.88 -32.37 -29.87
C THR A 571 8.73 -31.41 -28.70
N PHE A 572 8.47 -30.15 -29.00
CA PHE A 572 8.22 -29.09 -28.03
C PHE A 572 6.79 -28.61 -28.15
N VAL A 573 6.08 -28.61 -27.04
CA VAL A 573 4.67 -28.20 -26.97
C VAL A 573 4.59 -26.78 -26.40
N PRO A 574 3.83 -25.85 -27.01
CA PRO A 574 3.65 -24.51 -26.47
C PRO A 574 2.75 -24.53 -25.23
N CYS A 575 3.30 -24.80 -24.05
CA CYS A 575 2.57 -24.89 -22.79
C CYS A 575 2.79 -23.68 -21.88
N THR A 576 1.89 -23.46 -20.91
CA THR A 576 1.93 -22.30 -20.01
C THR A 576 1.63 -22.70 -18.56
N ASP A 577 1.75 -21.77 -17.61
CA ASP A 577 1.60 -22.00 -16.17
C ASP A 577 0.22 -21.61 -15.61
N SER A 578 -0.65 -21.01 -16.42
CA SER A 578 -1.99 -20.59 -16.00
C SER A 578 -2.99 -20.54 -17.17
N PRO A 579 -4.27 -20.89 -16.95
CA PRO A 579 -5.34 -20.66 -17.92
C PRO A 579 -5.48 -19.19 -18.37
N GLN A 580 -5.05 -18.25 -17.54
CA GLN A 580 -5.09 -16.81 -17.86
C GLN A 580 -4.14 -16.42 -19.01
N GLN A 581 -3.17 -17.27 -19.33
CA GLN A 581 -2.24 -17.11 -20.44
C GLN A 581 -2.77 -17.70 -21.76
N ILE A 582 -4.05 -18.06 -21.80
CA ILE A 582 -4.72 -18.59 -22.99
C ILE A 582 -5.78 -17.58 -23.44
N SER A 583 -5.67 -17.12 -24.67
CA SER A 583 -6.55 -16.11 -25.25
C SER A 583 -7.17 -16.61 -26.55
N ILE A 584 -8.42 -16.23 -26.81
CA ILE A 584 -9.06 -16.43 -28.12
C ILE A 584 -8.68 -15.29 -29.07
N LYS A 585 -8.36 -14.10 -28.52
CA LYS A 585 -7.89 -12.97 -29.30
C LYS A 585 -6.40 -13.13 -29.58
N LYS A 586 -5.99 -12.93 -30.83
CA LYS A 586 -4.59 -12.93 -31.25
C LYS A 586 -3.82 -11.88 -30.42
N PRO A 587 -2.75 -12.27 -29.72
CA PRO A 587 -2.00 -11.35 -28.88
C PRO A 587 -1.10 -10.43 -29.70
N GLU A 588 -0.80 -9.24 -29.17
CA GLU A 588 0.21 -8.31 -29.73
C GLU A 588 1.66 -8.76 -29.47
N ALA A 589 1.84 -9.87 -28.74
CA ALA A 589 3.16 -10.43 -28.44
C ALA A 589 3.86 -10.90 -29.73
N LYS A 590 5.19 -10.82 -29.79
CA LYS A 590 5.97 -11.26 -30.97
C LYS A 590 6.04 -12.78 -31.16
N HIS A 591 5.68 -13.55 -30.14
CA HIS A 591 5.75 -15.01 -30.17
C HIS A 591 4.64 -15.59 -29.27
N TRP A 592 3.87 -16.52 -29.83
CA TRP A 592 2.76 -17.20 -29.18
C TRP A 592 2.69 -18.65 -29.67
N GLY A 593 2.02 -19.50 -28.89
CA GLY A 593 1.64 -20.84 -29.31
C GLY A 593 0.23 -20.86 -29.89
N GLU A 594 -0.07 -21.82 -30.75
CA GLU A 594 -1.37 -21.95 -31.39
C GLU A 594 -1.94 -23.36 -31.16
N VAL A 595 -3.17 -23.41 -30.64
CA VAL A 595 -3.93 -24.64 -30.50
C VAL A 595 -5.35 -24.45 -31.00
N VAL A 596 -5.91 -25.42 -31.71
CA VAL A 596 -7.30 -25.43 -32.15
C VAL A 596 -8.07 -26.44 -31.31
N PHE A 597 -9.17 -26.00 -30.70
CA PHE A 597 -10.07 -26.85 -29.93
C PHE A 597 -11.51 -26.56 -30.36
N GLN A 598 -12.25 -27.60 -30.75
CA GLN A 598 -13.66 -27.47 -31.19
C GLN A 598 -13.85 -26.41 -32.30
N GLY A 599 -12.87 -26.28 -33.21
CA GLY A 599 -12.92 -25.33 -34.32
C GLY A 599 -12.55 -23.88 -33.96
N VAL A 600 -12.17 -23.62 -32.70
CA VAL A 600 -11.72 -22.29 -32.25
C VAL A 600 -10.21 -22.31 -32.01
N THR A 601 -9.51 -21.32 -32.56
CA THR A 601 -8.08 -21.11 -32.31
C THR A 601 -7.87 -20.38 -30.99
N TYR A 602 -7.02 -20.96 -30.15
CA TYR A 602 -6.55 -20.39 -28.89
C TYR A 602 -5.05 -20.10 -29.00
N PHE A 603 -4.68 -18.91 -28.56
CA PHE A 603 -3.33 -18.42 -28.51
C PHE A 603 -2.76 -18.60 -27.10
N ILE A 604 -1.64 -19.30 -27.01
CA ILE A 604 -0.94 -19.58 -25.76
C ILE A 604 0.15 -18.53 -25.58
N LEU A 605 0.23 -17.94 -24.39
CA LEU A 605 1.27 -17.01 -23.99
C LEU A 605 2.29 -17.69 -23.08
N ALA A 606 3.51 -17.15 -23.11
CA ALA A 606 4.63 -17.67 -22.33
C ALA A 606 4.32 -17.68 -20.82
N PRO A 607 4.79 -18.70 -20.08
CA PRO A 607 4.60 -18.76 -18.64
C PRO A 607 5.46 -17.72 -17.90
N LYS A 608 5.24 -17.59 -16.59
CA LYS A 608 6.12 -16.76 -15.74
C LYS A 608 7.58 -17.21 -15.88
N SER A 609 8.44 -16.26 -16.26
CA SER A 609 9.87 -16.52 -16.50
C SER A 609 10.54 -17.15 -15.28
N PHE A 610 11.28 -18.24 -15.51
CA PHE A 610 12.07 -18.88 -14.49
C PHE A 610 13.16 -17.95 -13.93
N LYS A 611 13.26 -17.91 -12.60
CA LYS A 611 14.28 -17.19 -11.82
C LYS A 611 15.01 -18.20 -10.96
N ALA A 612 16.29 -18.44 -11.29
CA ALA A 612 17.13 -19.36 -10.55
C ALA A 612 17.35 -18.89 -9.10
N ALA A 613 17.41 -19.86 -8.20
CA ALA A 613 17.91 -19.67 -6.84
C ALA A 613 19.32 -19.07 -6.85
N THR A 614 19.50 -17.89 -6.24
CA THR A 614 20.80 -17.53 -5.65
C THR A 614 20.89 -18.17 -4.26
N THR A 615 22.09 -18.21 -3.66
CA THR A 615 22.47 -19.03 -2.48
C THR A 615 21.52 -19.02 -1.27
N ASP A 616 20.50 -18.15 -1.23
CA ASP A 616 19.50 -18.04 -0.16
C ASP A 616 18.02 -17.93 -0.62
N LYS A 617 17.66 -18.22 -1.90
CA LYS A 617 16.26 -18.17 -2.41
C LYS A 617 15.86 -19.48 -3.09
N ALA A 618 14.59 -19.90 -2.96
CA ALA A 618 14.03 -20.98 -3.79
C ALA A 618 13.81 -20.51 -5.23
N SER A 619 14.14 -21.35 -6.21
CA SER A 619 13.84 -21.08 -7.63
C SER A 619 12.34 -20.87 -7.82
N SER A 620 11.96 -19.92 -8.69
CA SER A 620 10.54 -19.58 -8.95
C SER A 620 10.27 -19.40 -10.44
N GLY A 621 9.01 -19.48 -10.86
CA GLY A 621 8.62 -19.44 -12.27
C GLY A 621 8.63 -20.83 -12.91
N CYS A 622 8.46 -20.89 -14.23
CA CYS A 622 8.33 -22.13 -14.99
C CYS A 622 9.33 -22.20 -16.14
N THR A 623 9.86 -23.40 -16.39
CA THR A 623 10.72 -23.70 -17.54
C THR A 623 9.93 -24.54 -18.54
N ALA A 624 9.44 -23.91 -19.60
CA ALA A 624 8.80 -24.60 -20.72
C ALA A 624 9.68 -24.40 -21.98
N PRO A 625 10.35 -25.45 -22.51
CA PRO A 625 11.40 -25.32 -23.51
C PRO A 625 10.99 -24.63 -24.81
N PHE A 626 9.73 -24.77 -25.22
CA PHE A 626 9.18 -24.09 -26.41
C PHE A 626 9.52 -22.59 -26.44
N TRP A 627 9.44 -21.92 -25.28
CA TRP A 627 9.65 -20.47 -25.15
C TRP A 627 11.12 -20.03 -25.12
N TYR A 628 12.05 -20.98 -25.24
CA TYR A 628 13.50 -20.73 -25.29
C TYR A 628 14.05 -20.86 -26.71
N LEU A 629 13.19 -21.14 -27.69
CA LEU A 629 13.56 -21.32 -29.09
C LEU A 629 13.47 -19.97 -29.79
N LYS A 630 14.57 -19.53 -30.39
CA LYS A 630 14.61 -18.26 -31.14
C LYS A 630 14.40 -18.51 -32.64
N PRO A 631 13.76 -17.57 -33.35
CA PRO A 631 13.68 -17.64 -34.80
C PRO A 631 15.07 -17.58 -35.43
N ASP A 632 15.30 -18.35 -36.49
CA ASP A 632 16.54 -18.37 -37.27
C ASP A 632 16.23 -18.66 -38.75
N GLU A 633 17.14 -18.25 -39.65
CA GLU A 633 17.03 -18.49 -41.09
C GLU A 633 17.37 -19.95 -41.47
N ASP A 634 18.23 -20.63 -40.69
CA ASP A 634 18.54 -22.06 -40.83
C ASP A 634 18.14 -22.82 -39.55
N PRO A 635 16.84 -23.03 -39.31
CA PRO A 635 16.36 -23.59 -38.05
C PRO A 635 16.72 -25.07 -37.90
N LEU A 636 16.92 -25.51 -36.66
CA LEU A 636 17.10 -26.93 -36.34
C LEU A 636 15.78 -27.67 -36.07
N LEU A 637 14.67 -26.94 -35.99
CA LEU A 637 13.33 -27.44 -35.69
C LEU A 637 12.34 -26.92 -36.74
N ASP A 638 11.31 -27.70 -37.02
CA ASP A 638 10.22 -27.33 -37.93
C ASP A 638 8.86 -27.40 -37.22
N TRP A 639 7.91 -26.62 -37.73
CA TRP A 639 6.52 -26.68 -37.30
C TRP A 639 5.89 -28.03 -37.65
N LYS A 640 5.20 -28.62 -36.68
CA LYS A 640 4.50 -29.90 -36.85
C LYS A 640 3.20 -29.90 -36.08
N GLU A 641 2.10 -30.19 -36.78
CA GLU A 641 0.81 -30.35 -36.14
C GLU A 641 0.68 -31.71 -35.46
N LYS A 642 0.15 -31.71 -34.24
CA LYS A 642 -0.10 -32.90 -33.42
C LYS A 642 -1.49 -32.82 -32.81
N SER A 643 -2.18 -33.96 -32.72
CA SER A 643 -3.49 -34.02 -32.07
C SER A 643 -3.46 -34.84 -30.79
N VAL A 644 -3.99 -34.26 -29.70
CA VAL A 644 -4.13 -34.91 -28.39
C VAL A 644 -5.41 -34.43 -27.72
N GLY A 645 -6.28 -35.33 -27.28
CA GLY A 645 -7.46 -34.99 -26.46
C GLY A 645 -8.53 -34.13 -27.17
N GLY A 646 -8.45 -33.95 -28.50
CA GLY A 646 -9.31 -33.03 -29.25
C GLY A 646 -8.66 -31.67 -29.52
N LEU A 647 -7.46 -31.42 -28.99
CA LEU A 647 -6.60 -30.32 -29.42
C LEU A 647 -5.90 -30.69 -30.72
N GLN A 648 -5.80 -29.73 -31.64
CA GLN A 648 -4.78 -29.69 -32.67
C GLN A 648 -3.74 -28.65 -32.24
N ILE A 649 -2.49 -29.06 -32.11
CA ILE A 649 -1.42 -28.28 -31.48
C ILE A 649 -0.32 -28.07 -32.51
N ARG A 650 0.09 -26.81 -32.70
CA ARG A 650 1.23 -26.44 -33.53
C ARG A 650 2.52 -26.57 -32.69
N CYS A 651 3.20 -27.70 -32.81
CA CYS A 651 4.43 -28.03 -32.08
C CYS A 651 5.69 -27.73 -32.91
N LEU A 652 6.86 -27.79 -32.27
CA LEU A 652 8.16 -27.77 -32.95
C LEU A 652 8.85 -29.13 -32.81
N SER A 653 9.37 -29.69 -33.89
CA SER A 653 10.04 -31.00 -33.90
C SER A 653 11.29 -30.96 -34.76
N ASN A 654 12.31 -31.77 -34.43
CA ASN A 654 13.53 -31.79 -35.21
C ASN A 654 13.38 -32.66 -36.47
N PRO A 655 13.50 -32.11 -37.69
CA PRO A 655 13.40 -32.89 -38.93
C PRO A 655 14.67 -33.71 -39.20
N ARG A 656 15.83 -33.20 -38.74
CA ARG A 656 17.16 -33.78 -38.94
C ARG A 656 17.83 -34.09 -37.61
N ALA A 657 18.91 -34.87 -37.66
CA ALA A 657 19.72 -35.11 -36.48
C ALA A 657 20.38 -33.80 -36.01
N ILE A 658 20.44 -33.60 -34.69
CA ILE A 658 21.03 -32.41 -34.06
C ILE A 658 22.33 -32.85 -33.37
N GLU A 659 23.42 -32.15 -33.65
CA GLU A 659 24.71 -32.41 -33.02
C GLU A 659 24.75 -31.94 -31.56
N LYS A 660 25.71 -32.44 -30.79
CA LYS A 660 25.89 -32.07 -29.37
C LYS A 660 26.29 -30.58 -29.24
N HIS A 661 25.71 -29.89 -28.26
CA HIS A 661 25.91 -28.46 -27.98
C HIS A 661 25.41 -27.49 -29.06
N ALA A 662 24.57 -27.96 -29.98
CA ALA A 662 23.94 -27.10 -30.98
C ALA A 662 22.86 -26.21 -30.35
N LEU A 663 22.77 -24.95 -30.80
CA LEU A 663 21.72 -24.02 -30.42
C LEU A 663 20.40 -24.43 -31.11
N LEU A 664 19.35 -24.63 -30.33
CA LEU A 664 18.03 -25.01 -30.84
C LEU A 664 17.25 -23.77 -31.28
N THR A 665 16.96 -23.69 -32.57
CA THR A 665 16.26 -22.58 -33.23
C THR A 665 15.00 -23.07 -33.94
N MET A 666 14.04 -22.17 -34.13
CA MET A 666 12.76 -22.43 -34.81
C MET A 666 12.66 -21.59 -36.09
N PRO A 667 11.76 -21.94 -37.03
CA PRO A 667 11.59 -21.18 -38.25
C PRO A 667 11.09 -19.77 -37.96
N LEU A 668 11.43 -18.82 -38.84
CA LEU A 668 10.79 -17.49 -38.85
C LEU A 668 9.26 -17.67 -38.99
N LEU A 669 8.50 -16.84 -38.27
CA LEU A 669 7.06 -16.80 -38.45
C LEU A 669 6.79 -16.21 -39.84
N GLU A 670 6.26 -17.01 -40.75
CA GLU A 670 5.76 -16.50 -42.03
C GLU A 670 4.67 -15.46 -41.73
N GLU A 671 4.93 -14.19 -42.07
CA GLU A 671 3.83 -13.25 -42.23
C GLU A 671 3.02 -13.75 -43.42
N PRO A 672 1.69 -13.91 -43.29
CA PRO A 672 0.89 -14.35 -44.43
C PRO A 672 1.10 -13.35 -45.57
N GLU A 673 1.57 -13.85 -46.73
CA GLU A 673 1.47 -13.11 -47.97
C GLU A 673 0.00 -12.67 -48.08
N ALA A 674 -0.20 -11.37 -48.27
CA ALA A 674 -1.54 -10.84 -48.49
C ALA A 674 -2.11 -11.53 -49.73
N GLU A 675 -2.95 -12.55 -49.54
CA GLU A 675 -3.77 -13.10 -50.61
C GLU A 675 -4.55 -11.93 -51.22
N GLU A 676 -4.20 -11.57 -52.46
CA GLU A 676 -5.02 -10.73 -53.32
C GLU A 676 -6.36 -11.43 -53.48
N ALA A 677 -7.33 -11.04 -52.64
CA ALA A 677 -8.72 -11.37 -52.83
C ALA A 677 -9.22 -10.67 -54.11
N VAL A 678 -9.12 -11.39 -55.22
CA VAL A 678 -9.87 -11.10 -56.44
C VAL A 678 -11.36 -11.26 -56.13
N ALA A 679 -12.06 -10.15 -55.91
CA ALA A 679 -13.52 -10.12 -55.96
C ALA A 679 -14.02 -8.78 -56.51
N ALA A 680 -14.53 -8.90 -57.73
CA ALA A 680 -15.35 -8.00 -58.51
C ALA A 680 -16.16 -6.91 -57.75
N GLY A 681 -16.00 -5.67 -58.23
CA GLY A 681 -17.13 -4.79 -58.57
C GLY A 681 -17.88 -4.09 -57.44
N SER A 682 -17.52 -2.83 -57.17
CA SER A 682 -18.45 -1.69 -57.35
C SER A 682 -17.70 -0.38 -57.21
N SER A 683 -17.89 0.49 -58.19
CA SER A 683 -17.32 1.83 -58.33
C SER A 683 -17.84 2.81 -57.27
N GLY A 684 -16.91 3.51 -56.60
CA GLY A 684 -17.19 4.74 -55.86
C GLY A 684 -15.89 5.52 -55.62
N PRO A 685 -15.83 6.84 -55.91
CA PRO A 685 -14.58 7.59 -55.83
C PRO A 685 -14.17 7.90 -54.37
N PRO A 686 -12.86 8.00 -54.07
CA PRO A 686 -12.38 8.15 -52.69
C PRO A 686 -12.51 9.59 -52.18
N PRO A 687 -12.87 9.81 -50.90
CA PRO A 687 -12.87 11.14 -50.30
C PRO A 687 -11.44 11.58 -49.94
N THR A 688 -11.14 12.83 -50.26
CA THR A 688 -9.86 13.51 -50.07
C THR A 688 -9.50 13.73 -48.60
N LYS A 689 -8.27 13.39 -48.23
CA LYS A 689 -7.64 13.72 -46.94
C LYS A 689 -7.50 15.24 -46.79
N LYS A 690 -8.20 15.85 -45.84
CA LYS A 690 -7.91 17.21 -45.35
C LYS A 690 -6.73 17.16 -44.38
N ALA A 691 -5.63 17.79 -44.78
CA ALA A 691 -4.54 18.19 -43.88
C ALA A 691 -5.05 19.28 -42.91
N ARG A 692 -4.79 19.11 -41.61
CA ARG A 692 -4.92 20.17 -40.62
C ARG A 692 -3.55 20.84 -40.45
N LYS A 693 -3.54 22.14 -40.74
CA LYS A 693 -2.58 23.11 -40.18
C LYS A 693 -2.82 23.27 -38.69
#